data_AF-A0A1V4AHS0-F1
#
_entry.id   AF-A0A1V4AHS0-F1
#
_cell.length_a   1.000
_cell.length_b   1.000
_cell.length_c   1.000
_cell.angle_alpha   90.00
_cell.angle_beta   90.00
_cell.angle_gamma   90.00
#
_symmetry.space_group_name_H-M   'P 1'
#
loop_
_entity.id
_entity.type
_entity.pdbx_description
1 polymer ?
#
loop_
_entity_poly.entity_id
_entity_poly.type
_entity_poly.pdbx_seq_one_letter_code
_entity_poly.pdbx_strand_id
1 'polypeptide(L)'
;MRVTRQITGLAAGTEDTDAVNVAQLKRAQTHYFSVNADDSASPAGTNYNNDGAKGENSIAIGQSAQTVINGTGDDNNIIAIGKGAKAGNTTYILSNPHAGEQGGQIAIGEGADASVVDPYTASNPSFHAGSRANAIAIGKNAKSSGGIALGYDAASQSDADISIGRHISQSHGTAIGSNLAQVNGVVIGSGMTGVNGVIVGNNNQGKQAVILGDGNNVAGNHFGSSIAIGQNNTAQVPQGFLGGGDHAEGGSIAIGQRVTATGHRSIGIGMVDTSDTTPLPPGYTKATANDAIAVGTYAEATAQKTVAIGTEAVATSGSAVAIGDKASAKGSAAVAVGQNAAAAKVGSYALGMRAKADGNHSYAVGFNAQAKGNQSYAMGYKAEAATAGSIAVGTHAKALGGTAIAVGYNSNADKSSVAVGNNSSATGDTSIAIFGDATEENAIAMGDGAIASGKKTISIGYRSNVSGENSTAIGDPNTITGTDSQALGNNNTIAGNNAQAVGNSNNISVNDSAAVGNNNTVTAANTYVVGSGVTAGIANSVVLGAGSTVEAAVSTPNATINGKTYTFAGGTAAGTVSVGNAGGERTVTHVAAGQISQNSTDAVNGSQLWSTNDNLERVKTEADGNLAALGGGAAYDINTNVYTAPTYNVTDSAGTPAQVHTVGEAIDALAQGWKLKDGASGEKTVKPGSEVKVTGDNYIQAAVSGAGLALSMDTANLNTAITNNPTVQNLAGGFTVSNEAGTKQDITLG
;
A
#
# COMPACT_ATOMS: atom_id res chain seq x y z
N MET A 1 -12.07 -28.51 -137.78
CA MET A 1 -12.99 -28.89 -136.69
C MET A 1 -13.59 -30.26 -136.99
N ARG A 2 -13.89 -31.08 -135.98
CA ARG A 2 -14.91 -32.16 -136.06
C ARG A 2 -16.02 -31.83 -135.07
N VAL A 3 -17.24 -32.29 -135.37
CA VAL A 3 -18.47 -31.98 -134.63
C VAL A 3 -19.03 -33.27 -134.01
N THR A 4 -19.55 -33.18 -132.79
CA THR A 4 -20.11 -34.30 -132.00
C THR A 4 -21.62 -34.44 -132.16
N ARG A 5 -22.20 -35.55 -131.67
CA ARG A 5 -23.64 -35.87 -131.70
C ARG A 5 -24.03 -36.67 -130.43
N GLN A 6 -25.32 -36.69 -130.09
CA GLN A 6 -25.89 -37.51 -129.00
C GLN A 6 -26.57 -38.79 -129.52
N ILE A 7 -26.85 -39.73 -128.62
CA ILE A 7 -27.50 -41.04 -128.87
C ILE A 7 -28.59 -41.25 -127.80
N THR A 8 -29.69 -41.92 -128.15
CA THR A 8 -30.78 -42.31 -127.24
C THR A 8 -31.09 -43.81 -127.37
N GLY A 9 -31.76 -44.40 -126.36
CA GLY A 9 -32.20 -45.81 -126.41
C GLY A 9 -31.13 -46.88 -126.07
N LEU A 10 -29.99 -46.47 -125.52
CA LEU A 10 -28.82 -47.33 -125.30
C LEU A 10 -29.02 -48.37 -124.16
N ALA A 11 -28.85 -49.66 -124.47
CA ALA A 11 -28.81 -50.75 -123.50
C ALA A 11 -27.54 -50.69 -122.62
N ALA A 12 -27.49 -51.44 -121.53
CA ALA A 12 -26.29 -51.49 -120.68
C ALA A 12 -25.20 -52.33 -121.35
N GLY A 13 -23.98 -51.79 -121.42
CA GLY A 13 -22.82 -52.52 -121.94
C GLY A 13 -22.42 -53.67 -121.03
N THR A 14 -21.99 -54.78 -121.62
CA THR A 14 -21.52 -55.98 -120.91
C THR A 14 -20.04 -56.29 -121.15
N GLU A 15 -19.43 -55.69 -122.18
CA GLU A 15 -18.01 -55.81 -122.52
C GLU A 15 -17.30 -54.46 -122.44
N ASP A 16 -15.98 -54.45 -122.20
CA ASP A 16 -15.17 -53.22 -122.01
C ASP A 16 -15.17 -52.23 -123.20
N THR A 17 -15.65 -52.66 -124.38
CA THR A 17 -15.76 -51.82 -125.58
C THR A 17 -17.13 -51.16 -125.78
N ASP A 18 -18.11 -51.44 -124.91
CA ASP A 18 -19.47 -50.93 -125.06
C ASP A 18 -19.63 -49.46 -124.64
N ALA A 19 -20.61 -48.78 -125.24
CA ALA A 19 -20.99 -47.43 -124.83
C ALA A 19 -21.82 -47.47 -123.53
N VAL A 20 -21.30 -46.85 -122.47
CA VAL A 20 -21.92 -46.79 -121.14
C VAL A 20 -23.26 -46.04 -121.20
N ASN A 21 -24.34 -46.67 -120.72
CA ASN A 21 -25.67 -46.03 -120.71
C ASN A 21 -25.96 -45.24 -119.43
N VAL A 22 -27.07 -44.49 -119.43
CA VAL A 22 -27.46 -43.64 -118.30
C VAL A 22 -27.74 -44.44 -117.01
N ALA A 23 -28.11 -45.73 -117.09
CA ALA A 23 -28.31 -46.58 -115.92
C ALA A 23 -26.97 -47.02 -115.29
N GLN A 24 -25.95 -47.31 -116.12
CA GLN A 24 -24.59 -47.55 -115.65
C GLN A 24 -23.95 -46.28 -115.11
N LEU A 25 -24.14 -45.13 -115.77
CA LEU A 25 -23.67 -43.83 -115.28
C LEU A 25 -24.30 -43.45 -113.93
N LYS A 26 -25.56 -43.84 -113.67
CA LYS A 26 -26.23 -43.69 -112.37
C LYS A 26 -25.63 -44.56 -111.25
N ARG A 27 -24.85 -45.60 -111.57
CA ARG A 27 -24.05 -46.36 -110.57
C ARG A 27 -22.69 -45.72 -110.28
N ALA A 28 -22.30 -44.67 -111.00
CA ALA A 28 -20.97 -44.05 -110.94
C ALA A 28 -20.99 -42.61 -110.40
N GLN A 29 -21.94 -42.26 -109.53
CA GLN A 29 -22.06 -40.91 -108.94
C GLN A 29 -21.46 -40.80 -107.53
N THR A 30 -21.16 -39.56 -107.14
CA THR A 30 -20.12 -39.23 -106.16
C THR A 30 -20.39 -39.72 -104.73
N HIS A 31 -19.46 -40.49 -104.17
CA HIS A 31 -19.42 -40.79 -102.75
C HIS A 31 -18.80 -39.59 -102.00
N TYR A 32 -19.60 -38.80 -101.27
CA TYR A 32 -19.06 -37.71 -100.45
C TYR A 32 -18.49 -38.17 -99.10
N PHE A 33 -18.78 -39.40 -98.66
CA PHE A 33 -18.22 -40.00 -97.44
C PHE A 33 -17.98 -41.51 -97.62
N SER A 34 -16.77 -41.92 -98.00
CA SER A 34 -16.38 -43.34 -98.03
C SER A 34 -15.64 -43.74 -96.74
N VAL A 35 -16.00 -44.90 -96.18
CA VAL A 35 -15.26 -45.52 -95.06
C VAL A 35 -14.39 -46.63 -95.63
N ASN A 36 -13.08 -46.62 -95.36
CA ASN A 36 -12.21 -47.73 -95.74
C ASN A 36 -12.48 -48.93 -94.80
N ALA A 37 -12.89 -50.06 -95.36
CA ALA A 37 -13.13 -51.30 -94.66
C ALA A 37 -12.65 -52.48 -95.51
N ASP A 38 -12.36 -53.60 -94.86
CA ASP A 38 -11.96 -54.83 -95.54
C ASP A 38 -13.19 -55.55 -96.10
N ASP A 39 -13.44 -55.39 -97.40
CA ASP A 39 -14.58 -55.96 -98.13
C ASP A 39 -14.54 -57.52 -98.24
N SER A 40 -13.52 -58.19 -97.68
CA SER A 40 -13.40 -59.66 -97.76
C SER A 40 -14.39 -60.45 -96.88
N ALA A 41 -15.19 -59.78 -96.04
CA ALA A 41 -16.27 -60.40 -95.27
C ALA A 41 -17.55 -59.54 -95.31
N SER A 42 -18.71 -60.21 -95.45
CA SER A 42 -20.03 -59.57 -95.69
C SER A 42 -20.32 -58.33 -94.81
N PRO A 43 -20.83 -57.22 -95.38
CA PRO A 43 -20.81 -55.88 -94.77
C PRO A 43 -21.84 -55.66 -93.64
N ALA A 44 -21.70 -56.40 -92.55
CA ALA A 44 -22.43 -56.17 -91.30
C ALA A 44 -21.80 -55.00 -90.51
N GLY A 45 -22.26 -53.77 -90.78
CA GLY A 45 -21.95 -52.58 -89.97
C GLY A 45 -20.97 -51.57 -90.61
N THR A 46 -20.51 -51.78 -91.84
CA THR A 46 -19.89 -50.71 -92.63
C THR A 46 -21.00 -49.82 -93.21
N ASN A 47 -20.98 -48.50 -92.97
CA ASN A 47 -22.04 -47.56 -93.43
C ASN A 47 -21.99 -47.28 -94.95
N TYR A 48 -21.93 -48.34 -95.75
CA TYR A 48 -21.72 -48.33 -97.20
C TYR A 48 -22.96 -47.81 -97.96
N ASN A 49 -24.16 -48.04 -97.42
CA ASN A 49 -25.43 -47.59 -98.01
C ASN A 49 -25.93 -46.26 -97.43
N ASN A 50 -25.13 -45.60 -96.58
CA ASN A 50 -25.51 -44.43 -95.77
C ASN A 50 -26.78 -44.64 -94.90
N ASP A 51 -27.10 -45.89 -94.55
CA ASP A 51 -28.30 -46.25 -93.78
C ASP A 51 -28.21 -45.88 -92.28
N GLY A 52 -27.06 -45.37 -91.82
CA GLY A 52 -26.88 -44.79 -90.49
C GLY A 52 -27.43 -43.35 -90.33
N ALA A 53 -27.58 -42.57 -91.40
CA ALA A 53 -27.98 -41.16 -91.33
C ALA A 53 -29.53 -41.02 -91.37
N LYS A 54 -30.16 -40.65 -90.25
CA LYS A 54 -31.63 -40.57 -90.12
C LYS A 54 -32.07 -39.28 -89.42
N GLY A 55 -32.94 -38.55 -90.11
CA GLY A 55 -33.36 -37.20 -89.74
C GLY A 55 -32.91 -36.19 -90.80
N GLU A 56 -33.71 -35.14 -90.97
CA GLU A 56 -33.42 -34.05 -91.91
C GLU A 56 -32.10 -33.35 -91.50
N ASN A 57 -31.26 -33.00 -92.49
CA ASN A 57 -29.94 -32.38 -92.29
C ASN A 57 -28.97 -33.13 -91.33
N SER A 58 -29.00 -34.48 -91.29
CA SER A 58 -28.14 -35.29 -90.39
C SER A 58 -27.03 -36.08 -91.11
N ILE A 59 -25.91 -36.36 -90.41
CA ILE A 59 -24.68 -36.97 -90.97
C ILE A 59 -24.14 -38.12 -90.09
N ALA A 60 -23.90 -39.29 -90.68
CA ALA A 60 -23.31 -40.46 -90.02
C ALA A 60 -22.10 -41.02 -90.81
N ILE A 61 -20.90 -41.11 -90.20
CA ILE A 61 -19.66 -41.50 -90.90
C ILE A 61 -18.81 -42.45 -90.04
N GLY A 62 -18.57 -43.67 -90.55
CA GLY A 62 -17.69 -44.67 -89.93
C GLY A 62 -18.23 -46.09 -90.03
N GLN A 63 -17.50 -47.07 -89.48
CA GLN A 63 -18.09 -48.37 -89.18
C GLN A 63 -19.06 -48.18 -88.00
N SER A 64 -20.34 -48.47 -88.21
CA SER A 64 -21.43 -48.41 -87.22
C SER A 64 -21.75 -47.03 -86.60
N ALA A 65 -21.58 -45.92 -87.32
CA ALA A 65 -22.01 -44.58 -86.88
C ALA A 65 -23.49 -44.27 -87.24
N GLN A 66 -24.24 -43.48 -86.44
CA GLN A 66 -25.69 -43.25 -86.63
C GLN A 66 -26.23 -41.89 -86.13
N THR A 67 -27.31 -41.37 -86.73
CA THR A 67 -28.09 -40.20 -86.27
C THR A 67 -29.59 -40.50 -86.08
N VAL A 68 -30.31 -39.72 -85.26
CA VAL A 68 -31.74 -39.90 -84.94
C VAL A 68 -32.48 -38.57 -84.73
N ILE A 69 -33.76 -38.47 -85.15
CA ILE A 69 -34.71 -37.40 -84.77
C ILE A 69 -36.09 -38.02 -84.47
N ASN A 70 -36.80 -37.52 -83.45
CA ASN A 70 -38.22 -37.82 -83.21
C ASN A 70 -38.99 -36.55 -82.78
N GLY A 71 -39.40 -35.74 -83.76
CA GLY A 71 -40.22 -34.54 -83.56
C GLY A 71 -40.39 -33.75 -84.86
N THR A 72 -41.52 -33.06 -85.02
CA THR A 72 -41.84 -32.24 -86.21
C THR A 72 -41.44 -30.77 -85.98
N GLY A 73 -40.14 -30.53 -85.75
CA GLY A 73 -39.56 -29.21 -85.53
C GLY A 73 -38.32 -29.03 -86.40
N ASP A 74 -38.39 -28.06 -87.31
CA ASP A 74 -37.69 -28.12 -88.61
C ASP A 74 -36.20 -27.73 -88.58
N ASP A 75 -35.64 -27.36 -87.42
CA ASP A 75 -34.23 -26.95 -87.24
C ASP A 75 -33.50 -27.88 -86.25
N ASN A 76 -32.77 -28.90 -86.75
CA ASN A 76 -32.02 -29.86 -85.92
C ASN A 76 -30.75 -30.41 -86.61
N ASN A 77 -29.64 -29.65 -86.57
CA ASN A 77 -28.35 -30.06 -87.13
C ASN A 77 -27.64 -31.10 -86.23
N ILE A 78 -27.45 -32.33 -86.72
CA ILE A 78 -27.04 -33.51 -85.92
C ILE A 78 -25.92 -34.33 -86.63
N ILE A 79 -24.82 -34.59 -85.94
CA ILE A 79 -23.58 -35.18 -86.51
C ILE A 79 -23.02 -36.32 -85.66
N ALA A 80 -22.68 -37.45 -86.31
CA ALA A 80 -22.09 -38.65 -85.68
C ALA A 80 -20.91 -39.21 -86.51
N ILE A 81 -19.68 -39.10 -86.00
CA ILE A 81 -18.45 -39.40 -86.77
C ILE A 81 -17.44 -40.24 -85.97
N GLY A 82 -17.04 -41.37 -86.53
CA GLY A 82 -16.05 -42.29 -85.99
C GLY A 82 -16.55 -43.73 -85.96
N LYS A 83 -15.70 -44.68 -85.53
CA LYS A 83 -16.15 -46.05 -85.30
C LYS A 83 -17.12 -46.05 -84.11
N GLY A 84 -18.41 -46.28 -84.37
CA GLY A 84 -19.48 -46.38 -83.37
C GLY A 84 -20.05 -45.07 -82.78
N ALA A 85 -19.88 -43.90 -83.41
CA ALA A 85 -20.36 -42.61 -82.87
C ALA A 85 -21.86 -42.30 -83.14
N LYS A 86 -22.53 -41.47 -82.30
CA LYS A 86 -24.00 -41.26 -82.30
C LYS A 86 -24.54 -39.88 -81.82
N ALA A 87 -25.59 -39.33 -82.44
CA ALA A 87 -26.31 -38.13 -81.93
C ALA A 87 -27.80 -38.08 -82.34
N GLY A 88 -28.65 -37.33 -81.61
CA GLY A 88 -30.07 -37.07 -81.93
C GLY A 88 -30.87 -36.23 -80.91
N ASN A 89 -31.82 -35.38 -81.37
CA ASN A 89 -32.69 -34.54 -80.50
C ASN A 89 -34.09 -35.17 -80.29
N THR A 90 -34.69 -34.91 -79.12
CA THR A 90 -36.08 -35.31 -78.81
C THR A 90 -36.84 -34.21 -78.07
N THR A 91 -37.90 -33.71 -78.71
CA THR A 91 -38.81 -32.68 -78.19
C THR A 91 -40.25 -33.12 -78.39
N TYR A 92 -40.91 -33.53 -77.32
CA TYR A 92 -42.31 -33.99 -77.37
C TYR A 92 -43.26 -32.79 -77.18
N ILE A 93 -43.92 -32.37 -78.26
CA ILE A 93 -44.78 -31.18 -78.24
C ILE A 93 -46.11 -31.50 -77.55
N LEU A 94 -46.29 -31.01 -76.32
CA LEU A 94 -47.60 -30.87 -75.66
C LEU A 94 -47.88 -29.39 -75.33
N SER A 95 -48.27 -28.66 -76.38
CA SER A 95 -49.07 -27.42 -76.31
C SER A 95 -48.69 -26.37 -75.25
N ASN A 96 -47.51 -25.76 -75.38
CA ASN A 96 -47.23 -24.45 -74.78
C ASN A 96 -46.31 -23.62 -75.71
N PRO A 97 -46.71 -22.44 -76.22
CA PRO A 97 -46.08 -21.83 -77.41
C PRO A 97 -44.85 -20.95 -77.12
N HIS A 98 -44.09 -21.21 -76.05
CA HIS A 98 -42.95 -20.38 -75.60
C HIS A 98 -41.69 -21.24 -75.32
N ALA A 99 -41.21 -21.94 -76.35
CA ALA A 99 -39.92 -22.63 -76.35
C ALA A 99 -39.10 -22.15 -77.57
N GLY A 100 -38.36 -21.05 -77.39
CA GLY A 100 -37.42 -20.55 -78.40
C GLY A 100 -36.03 -21.18 -78.23
N GLU A 101 -35.35 -21.43 -79.36
CA GLU A 101 -33.93 -21.81 -79.47
C GLU A 101 -33.50 -23.07 -78.69
N GLN A 102 -33.65 -24.23 -79.34
CA GLN A 102 -32.94 -25.47 -78.97
C GLN A 102 -31.62 -25.59 -79.77
N GLY A 103 -30.54 -26.02 -79.12
CA GLY A 103 -29.20 -26.11 -79.73
C GLY A 103 -28.90 -27.43 -80.47
N GLY A 104 -27.85 -27.43 -81.32
CA GLY A 104 -27.39 -28.58 -82.11
C GLY A 104 -26.43 -29.55 -81.41
N GLN A 105 -26.03 -30.63 -82.11
CA GLN A 105 -25.43 -31.83 -81.50
C GLN A 105 -24.26 -32.45 -82.27
N ILE A 106 -23.20 -32.88 -81.58
CA ILE A 106 -21.89 -33.19 -82.20
C ILE A 106 -21.15 -34.36 -81.51
N ALA A 107 -21.27 -35.57 -82.05
CA ALA A 107 -20.64 -36.78 -81.49
C ALA A 107 -19.47 -37.27 -82.34
N ILE A 108 -18.22 -37.12 -81.87
CA ILE A 108 -17.02 -37.36 -82.67
C ILE A 108 -15.94 -38.12 -81.88
N GLY A 109 -15.54 -39.30 -82.37
CA GLY A 109 -14.49 -40.16 -81.80
C GLY A 109 -14.75 -41.65 -82.01
N GLU A 110 -13.79 -42.51 -81.64
CA GLU A 110 -14.11 -43.93 -81.44
C GLU A 110 -14.99 -44.05 -80.19
N GLY A 111 -16.28 -44.36 -80.38
CA GLY A 111 -17.28 -44.48 -79.33
C GLY A 111 -17.79 -43.17 -78.71
N ALA A 112 -18.04 -42.11 -79.49
CA ALA A 112 -18.57 -40.82 -79.00
C ALA A 112 -20.09 -40.65 -79.14
N ASP A 113 -20.74 -39.95 -78.20
CA ASP A 113 -22.20 -39.71 -78.14
C ASP A 113 -22.50 -38.29 -77.60
N ALA A 114 -23.43 -37.52 -78.20
CA ALA A 114 -23.62 -36.10 -77.89
C ALA A 114 -25.06 -35.56 -77.99
N SER A 115 -26.00 -36.21 -77.32
CA SER A 115 -27.44 -35.89 -77.39
C SER A 115 -27.89 -34.69 -76.52
N VAL A 116 -28.61 -33.73 -77.15
CA VAL A 116 -29.56 -32.82 -76.48
C VAL A 116 -30.85 -33.58 -76.29
N VAL A 117 -31.39 -33.55 -75.08
CA VAL A 117 -32.75 -34.00 -74.81
C VAL A 117 -33.46 -32.99 -73.91
N ASP A 118 -34.74 -32.74 -74.20
CA ASP A 118 -35.63 -31.90 -73.38
C ASP A 118 -36.39 -32.78 -72.36
N PRO A 119 -37.01 -32.23 -71.28
CA PRO A 119 -37.63 -32.99 -70.19
C PRO A 119 -38.59 -34.09 -70.58
N TYR A 120 -39.29 -33.93 -71.70
CA TYR A 120 -40.33 -34.87 -72.06
C TYR A 120 -39.82 -36.24 -72.54
N THR A 121 -38.50 -36.41 -72.69
CA THR A 121 -37.89 -37.76 -72.68
C THR A 121 -36.57 -37.89 -71.88
N ALA A 122 -35.71 -36.86 -71.76
CA ALA A 122 -34.50 -36.95 -70.90
C ALA A 122 -33.85 -35.59 -70.45
N SER A 123 -34.64 -34.68 -69.89
CA SER A 123 -34.23 -33.55 -69.01
C SER A 123 -33.37 -32.39 -69.59
N ASN A 124 -33.98 -31.19 -69.56
CA ASN A 124 -33.52 -29.87 -70.03
C ASN A 124 -32.05 -29.51 -69.69
N PRO A 125 -31.32 -28.82 -70.58
CA PRO A 125 -29.92 -28.45 -70.35
C PRO A 125 -29.66 -27.43 -69.25
N SER A 126 -28.48 -27.55 -68.63
CA SER A 126 -27.95 -26.57 -67.69
C SER A 126 -26.70 -25.82 -68.17
N PHE A 127 -26.39 -25.90 -69.47
CA PHE A 127 -25.67 -24.86 -70.25
C PHE A 127 -26.17 -23.48 -69.82
N HIS A 128 -25.34 -22.51 -69.45
CA HIS A 128 -25.89 -21.37 -68.68
C HIS A 128 -26.76 -20.35 -69.45
N ALA A 129 -27.63 -19.65 -68.71
CA ALA A 129 -28.91 -19.12 -69.19
C ALA A 129 -28.80 -18.01 -70.26
N GLY A 130 -28.89 -18.43 -71.51
CA GLY A 130 -29.47 -17.65 -72.62
C GLY A 130 -30.38 -18.58 -73.40
N SER A 131 -29.77 -19.34 -74.30
CA SER A 131 -30.38 -20.46 -75.04
C SER A 131 -29.55 -21.71 -74.75
N ARG A 132 -30.13 -22.66 -74.00
CA ARG A 132 -29.36 -23.74 -73.33
C ARG A 132 -29.28 -24.98 -74.25
N ALA A 133 -28.08 -25.57 -74.43
CA ALA A 133 -27.86 -26.76 -75.28
C ALA A 133 -27.21 -27.92 -74.51
N ASN A 134 -27.88 -29.08 -74.41
CA ASN A 134 -27.35 -30.29 -73.74
C ASN A 134 -26.36 -31.01 -74.66
N ALA A 135 -25.05 -30.91 -74.42
CA ALA A 135 -24.09 -31.78 -75.09
C ALA A 135 -23.64 -32.92 -74.16
N ILE A 136 -23.58 -34.14 -74.69
CA ILE A 136 -22.80 -35.25 -74.10
C ILE A 136 -21.51 -35.40 -74.91
N ALA A 137 -20.51 -36.11 -74.40
CA ALA A 137 -19.45 -36.70 -75.21
C ALA A 137 -18.90 -37.98 -74.56
N ILE A 138 -18.47 -38.93 -75.38
CA ILE A 138 -17.93 -40.22 -74.94
C ILE A 138 -16.64 -40.54 -75.74
N GLY A 139 -15.79 -41.42 -75.23
CA GLY A 139 -14.62 -41.94 -75.94
C GLY A 139 -13.33 -41.18 -75.61
N LYS A 140 -12.31 -41.29 -76.48
CA LYS A 140 -11.02 -40.61 -76.28
C LYS A 140 -11.13 -39.13 -76.69
N ASN A 141 -10.88 -38.19 -75.78
CA ASN A 141 -11.07 -36.73 -75.92
C ASN A 141 -12.53 -36.22 -75.81
N ALA A 142 -13.36 -36.79 -74.92
CA ALA A 142 -14.75 -36.38 -74.72
C ALA A 142 -14.89 -34.92 -74.22
N LYS A 143 -15.81 -34.13 -74.81
CA LYS A 143 -16.07 -32.72 -74.47
C LYS A 143 -17.56 -32.36 -74.43
N SER A 144 -18.00 -31.71 -73.35
CA SER A 144 -19.37 -31.20 -73.20
C SER A 144 -19.39 -29.69 -72.93
N SER A 145 -20.53 -29.07 -73.24
CA SER A 145 -20.95 -27.78 -72.70
C SER A 145 -22.39 -27.94 -72.24
N GLY A 146 -22.67 -27.71 -70.95
CA GLY A 146 -24.01 -27.78 -70.39
C GLY A 146 -24.53 -29.16 -70.01
N GLY A 147 -23.68 -30.19 -70.06
CA GLY A 147 -24.03 -31.60 -69.85
C GLY A 147 -22.85 -32.42 -69.30
N ILE A 148 -22.53 -33.56 -69.94
CA ILE A 148 -21.61 -34.59 -69.39
C ILE A 148 -20.51 -35.00 -70.38
N ALA A 149 -19.25 -35.07 -69.94
CA ALA A 149 -18.11 -35.58 -70.73
C ALA A 149 -17.48 -36.83 -70.09
N LEU A 150 -17.36 -37.92 -70.85
CA LEU A 150 -16.95 -39.25 -70.36
C LEU A 150 -15.79 -39.85 -71.17
N GLY A 151 -14.59 -39.97 -70.60
CA GLY A 151 -13.48 -40.50 -71.41
C GLY A 151 -12.10 -40.61 -70.79
N TYR A 152 -11.14 -41.02 -71.62
CA TYR A 152 -9.73 -40.72 -71.40
C TYR A 152 -9.47 -39.35 -72.02
N ASP A 153 -9.00 -38.39 -71.20
CA ASP A 153 -9.06 -36.94 -71.43
C ASP A 153 -10.50 -36.42 -71.64
N ALA A 154 -11.25 -36.28 -70.55
CA ALA A 154 -12.56 -35.65 -70.52
C ALA A 154 -12.49 -34.17 -70.08
N ALA A 155 -13.32 -33.30 -70.66
CA ALA A 155 -13.43 -31.88 -70.30
C ALA A 155 -14.83 -31.27 -70.44
N SER A 156 -15.19 -30.29 -69.60
CA SER A 156 -16.50 -29.59 -69.66
C SER A 156 -16.42 -28.07 -69.45
N GLN A 157 -17.47 -27.34 -69.87
CA GLN A 157 -17.42 -25.91 -70.17
C GLN A 157 -18.50 -25.01 -69.51
N SER A 158 -19.41 -25.57 -68.69
CA SER A 158 -20.38 -24.78 -67.91
C SER A 158 -20.43 -25.18 -66.42
N ASP A 159 -20.90 -24.26 -65.58
CA ASP A 159 -20.96 -24.37 -64.12
C ASP A 159 -21.82 -25.55 -63.61
N ALA A 160 -22.66 -26.13 -64.47
CA ALA A 160 -23.53 -27.26 -64.14
C ALA A 160 -22.99 -28.63 -64.61
N ASP A 161 -21.84 -28.65 -65.29
CA ASP A 161 -21.39 -29.82 -66.04
C ASP A 161 -20.75 -30.90 -65.13
N ILE A 162 -20.69 -32.14 -65.63
CA ILE A 162 -19.96 -33.24 -64.99
C ILE A 162 -18.90 -33.83 -65.95
N SER A 163 -17.64 -33.90 -65.51
CA SER A 163 -16.55 -34.57 -66.25
C SER A 163 -16.04 -35.82 -65.53
N ILE A 164 -15.88 -36.94 -66.24
CA ILE A 164 -15.48 -38.23 -65.64
C ILE A 164 -14.39 -38.91 -66.49
N GLY A 165 -13.27 -39.30 -65.87
CA GLY A 165 -12.14 -39.92 -66.59
C GLY A 165 -10.90 -40.30 -65.76
N ARG A 166 -10.01 -41.12 -66.34
CA ARG A 166 -8.69 -41.50 -65.75
C ARG A 166 -7.60 -40.42 -65.92
N HIS A 167 -7.96 -39.35 -66.59
CA HIS A 167 -7.30 -38.05 -66.64
C HIS A 167 -8.43 -37.08 -67.00
N ILE A 168 -8.69 -36.08 -66.16
CA ILE A 168 -9.65 -35.01 -66.45
C ILE A 168 -8.84 -33.73 -66.56
N SER A 169 -8.96 -33.08 -67.70
CA SER A 169 -8.18 -31.89 -68.02
C SER A 169 -8.85 -30.60 -67.54
N GLN A 170 -10.19 -30.52 -67.52
CA GLN A 170 -10.92 -29.34 -67.03
C GLN A 170 -12.38 -29.67 -66.66
N SER A 171 -12.92 -29.10 -65.58
CA SER A 171 -14.37 -29.03 -65.31
C SER A 171 -14.76 -27.79 -64.51
N HIS A 172 -15.97 -27.28 -64.72
CA HIS A 172 -16.52 -26.10 -64.06
C HIS A 172 -17.69 -26.42 -63.12
N GLY A 173 -18.07 -27.70 -63.01
CA GLY A 173 -19.07 -28.20 -62.05
C GLY A 173 -18.53 -29.40 -61.26
N THR A 174 -19.16 -30.56 -61.35
CA THR A 174 -18.63 -31.77 -60.68
C THR A 174 -17.58 -32.46 -61.55
N ALA A 175 -16.62 -33.17 -60.95
CA ALA A 175 -15.83 -34.16 -61.69
C ALA A 175 -15.28 -35.31 -60.84
N ILE A 176 -14.94 -36.42 -61.50
CA ILE A 176 -14.75 -37.72 -60.84
C ILE A 176 -13.66 -38.56 -61.55
N GLY A 177 -12.57 -38.92 -60.87
CA GLY A 177 -11.51 -39.74 -61.46
C GLY A 177 -10.23 -39.92 -60.62
N SER A 178 -9.06 -39.95 -61.28
CA SER A 178 -7.73 -39.89 -60.65
C SER A 178 -6.76 -39.12 -61.56
N ASN A 179 -5.67 -38.57 -61.00
CA ASN A 179 -4.83 -37.55 -61.66
C ASN A 179 -5.66 -36.38 -62.27
N LEU A 180 -6.53 -35.77 -61.46
CA LEU A 180 -7.31 -34.60 -61.91
C LEU A 180 -6.42 -33.35 -61.92
N ALA A 181 -6.40 -32.66 -63.06
CA ALA A 181 -5.54 -31.48 -63.26
C ALA A 181 -6.16 -30.18 -62.70
N GLN A 182 -7.44 -29.91 -62.99
CA GLN A 182 -8.11 -28.69 -62.50
C GLN A 182 -9.64 -28.75 -62.61
N VAL A 183 -10.34 -28.40 -61.54
CA VAL A 183 -11.81 -28.34 -61.49
C VAL A 183 -12.29 -27.25 -60.51
N ASN A 184 -13.47 -26.66 -60.73
CA ASN A 184 -14.23 -25.87 -59.75
C ASN A 184 -15.62 -26.49 -59.56
N GLY A 185 -16.12 -26.58 -58.31
CA GLY A 185 -17.28 -27.41 -57.92
C GLY A 185 -16.87 -28.68 -57.17
N VAL A 186 -17.80 -29.57 -56.78
CA VAL A 186 -17.47 -30.78 -55.99
C VAL A 186 -16.62 -31.76 -56.80
N VAL A 187 -15.55 -32.32 -56.24
CA VAL A 187 -14.64 -33.17 -57.03
C VAL A 187 -13.98 -34.29 -56.24
N ILE A 188 -13.86 -35.43 -56.92
CA ILE A 188 -13.75 -36.75 -56.32
C ILE A 188 -12.60 -37.53 -56.98
N GLY A 189 -11.65 -38.03 -56.18
CA GLY A 189 -10.52 -38.83 -56.67
C GLY A 189 -9.32 -38.89 -55.73
N SER A 190 -8.14 -39.21 -56.28
CA SER A 190 -6.86 -39.29 -55.57
C SER A 190 -5.67 -38.92 -56.46
N GLY A 191 -4.57 -38.44 -55.85
CA GLY A 191 -3.38 -37.96 -56.54
C GLY A 191 -3.62 -36.70 -57.37
N MET A 192 -4.28 -35.68 -56.80
CA MET A 192 -4.81 -34.53 -57.54
C MET A 192 -4.39 -33.20 -56.93
N THR A 193 -4.29 -32.15 -57.75
CA THR A 193 -3.71 -30.86 -57.35
C THR A 193 -4.65 -29.67 -57.57
N GLY A 194 -5.87 -29.75 -57.03
CA GLY A 194 -6.78 -28.59 -56.87
C GLY A 194 -8.15 -28.74 -57.53
N VAL A 195 -9.21 -28.72 -56.71
CA VAL A 195 -10.45 -29.45 -57.04
C VAL A 195 -11.68 -28.73 -56.39
N ASN A 196 -11.99 -27.49 -56.83
CA ASN A 196 -12.53 -26.35 -56.05
C ASN A 196 -14.05 -26.33 -55.66
N GLY A 197 -14.55 -27.28 -54.87
CA GLY A 197 -15.87 -27.23 -54.19
C GLY A 197 -15.84 -27.99 -52.85
N VAL A 198 -16.58 -29.10 -52.69
CA VAL A 198 -16.20 -30.15 -51.72
C VAL A 198 -15.14 -31.04 -52.38
N ILE A 199 -14.02 -31.25 -51.70
CA ILE A 199 -12.75 -31.54 -52.35
C ILE A 199 -12.09 -32.72 -51.65
N VAL A 200 -12.02 -33.83 -52.38
CA VAL A 200 -11.50 -35.12 -51.90
C VAL A 200 -10.07 -35.31 -52.39
N GLY A 201 -9.23 -36.05 -51.64
CA GLY A 201 -8.06 -36.73 -52.21
C GLY A 201 -6.74 -36.63 -51.42
N ASN A 202 -5.81 -37.54 -51.73
CA ASN A 202 -4.54 -37.80 -51.04
C ASN A 202 -3.37 -37.66 -52.03
N ASN A 203 -2.24 -37.10 -51.61
CA ASN A 203 -1.30 -36.34 -52.46
C ASN A 203 -1.94 -35.30 -53.40
N ASN A 204 -3.25 -35.07 -53.25
CA ASN A 204 -3.71 -33.86 -52.58
C ASN A 204 -3.48 -33.90 -51.02
N GLN A 205 -4.04 -33.11 -50.11
CA GLN A 205 -4.67 -31.80 -50.24
C GLN A 205 -6.11 -31.77 -50.78
N GLY A 206 -7.02 -32.46 -50.07
CA GLY A 206 -8.45 -32.14 -50.12
C GLY A 206 -8.68 -30.66 -49.81
N LYS A 207 -9.90 -30.21 -49.57
CA LYS A 207 -10.19 -28.75 -49.47
C LYS A 207 -10.11 -28.01 -48.09
N GLN A 208 -11.27 -27.84 -47.48
CA GLN A 208 -11.69 -27.41 -46.14
C GLN A 208 -13.03 -28.07 -45.74
N ALA A 209 -13.84 -28.70 -46.61
CA ALA A 209 -13.83 -28.89 -48.06
C ALA A 209 -14.12 -27.58 -48.87
N VAL A 210 -13.18 -26.60 -48.99
CA VAL A 210 -12.92 -25.60 -50.09
C VAL A 210 -11.44 -25.08 -50.38
N ILE A 211 -10.35 -25.06 -49.53
CA ILE A 211 -8.94 -24.67 -50.01
C ILE A 211 -7.54 -25.21 -49.40
N LEU A 212 -7.27 -26.50 -49.06
CA LEU A 212 -5.94 -27.15 -48.93
C LEU A 212 -5.13 -27.29 -50.31
N GLY A 213 -3.82 -26.94 -50.46
CA GLY A 213 -3.02 -27.20 -51.71
C GLY A 213 -1.51 -27.56 -51.58
N ASP A 214 -1.10 -28.76 -52.06
CA ASP A 214 0.19 -29.53 -51.97
C ASP A 214 0.86 -29.88 -50.59
N GLY A 215 0.80 -31.14 -50.11
CA GLY A 215 1.35 -31.64 -48.82
C GLY A 215 0.48 -31.72 -47.53
N ASN A 216 -0.53 -30.86 -47.30
CA ASN A 216 -1.37 -30.85 -46.08
C ASN A 216 -2.19 -32.14 -45.88
N ASN A 217 -2.50 -32.38 -44.61
CA ASN A 217 -3.32 -33.46 -44.10
C ASN A 217 -4.57 -32.93 -43.38
N VAL A 218 -5.76 -33.29 -43.87
CA VAL A 218 -7.03 -33.18 -43.13
C VAL A 218 -7.74 -34.51 -43.26
N ALA A 219 -7.83 -35.23 -42.13
CA ALA A 219 -8.94 -36.14 -41.92
C ALA A 219 -10.12 -35.30 -41.41
N GLY A 220 -11.26 -35.36 -42.11
CA GLY A 220 -12.47 -34.66 -41.68
C GLY A 220 -13.07 -35.25 -40.41
N ASN A 221 -13.69 -34.41 -39.59
CA ASN A 221 -14.46 -34.88 -38.43
C ASN A 221 -15.87 -35.31 -38.85
N HIS A 222 -16.40 -36.35 -38.20
CA HIS A 222 -17.76 -36.85 -38.42
C HIS A 222 -18.86 -35.77 -38.32
N PHE A 223 -18.62 -34.72 -37.52
CA PHE A 223 -19.57 -33.64 -37.24
C PHE A 223 -18.92 -32.24 -37.40
N GLY A 224 -18.00 -32.06 -38.35
CA GLY A 224 -17.45 -30.73 -38.60
C GLY A 224 -16.43 -30.64 -39.75
N SER A 225 -16.62 -29.64 -40.60
CA SER A 225 -15.69 -29.27 -41.67
C SER A 225 -14.37 -28.77 -41.10
N SER A 226 -13.28 -29.53 -41.31
CA SER A 226 -11.93 -29.10 -40.96
C SER A 226 -11.29 -28.30 -42.11
N ILE A 227 -10.90 -27.07 -41.79
CA ILE A 227 -10.43 -26.04 -42.71
C ILE A 227 -8.90 -26.03 -42.68
N ALA A 228 -8.18 -26.61 -43.64
CA ALA A 228 -6.79 -26.19 -43.87
C ALA A 228 -6.66 -25.34 -45.12
N ILE A 229 -5.71 -24.40 -45.10
CA ILE A 229 -5.51 -23.41 -46.15
C ILE A 229 -4.00 -23.18 -46.30
N GLY A 230 -3.41 -23.54 -47.43
CA GLY A 230 -1.97 -23.40 -47.69
C GLY A 230 -1.19 -24.72 -47.69
N GLN A 231 0.06 -24.71 -47.20
CA GLN A 231 1.09 -25.74 -47.44
C GLN A 231 1.52 -26.54 -46.19
N ASN A 232 1.68 -27.86 -46.33
CA ASN A 232 2.05 -28.81 -45.26
C ASN A 232 1.34 -28.65 -43.89
N ASN A 233 0.17 -28.00 -43.85
CA ASN A 233 -0.68 -27.86 -42.67
C ASN A 233 -1.33 -29.20 -42.29
N THR A 234 -1.66 -29.38 -41.02
CA THR A 234 -2.38 -30.55 -40.52
C THR A 234 -3.59 -30.09 -39.72
N ALA A 235 -4.77 -29.95 -40.35
CA ALA A 235 -6.04 -29.81 -39.62
C ALA A 235 -6.69 -31.20 -39.41
N GLN A 236 -5.92 -32.10 -38.80
CA GLN A 236 -6.31 -33.49 -38.56
C GLN A 236 -6.77 -33.68 -37.12
N VAL A 237 -8.08 -33.81 -36.95
CA VAL A 237 -8.73 -34.05 -35.65
C VAL A 237 -8.84 -35.56 -35.38
N PRO A 238 -8.45 -36.05 -34.18
CA PRO A 238 -8.60 -37.45 -33.80
C PRO A 238 -10.04 -37.94 -33.93
N GLN A 239 -10.22 -39.16 -34.45
CA GLN A 239 -11.53 -39.81 -34.44
C GLN A 239 -11.70 -40.55 -33.11
N GLY A 240 -12.68 -40.16 -32.29
CA GLY A 240 -12.96 -40.83 -31.02
C GLY A 240 -14.03 -40.14 -30.16
N PHE A 241 -14.46 -40.85 -29.12
CA PHE A 241 -15.28 -40.28 -28.03
C PHE A 241 -14.40 -39.46 -27.08
N LEU A 242 -14.97 -38.42 -26.47
CA LEU A 242 -14.39 -37.82 -25.28
C LEU A 242 -14.70 -38.71 -24.06
N GLY A 243 -13.76 -38.81 -23.13
CA GLY A 243 -13.91 -39.63 -21.93
C GLY A 243 -15.10 -39.19 -21.08
N GLY A 244 -16.14 -40.02 -21.02
CA GLY A 244 -17.44 -39.69 -20.42
C GLY A 244 -18.62 -40.16 -21.27
N GLY A 245 -18.44 -40.28 -22.58
CA GLY A 245 -19.47 -40.72 -23.54
C GLY A 245 -19.86 -39.66 -24.57
N ASP A 246 -19.38 -38.42 -24.40
CA ASP A 246 -19.70 -37.30 -25.29
C ASP A 246 -19.04 -37.40 -26.67
N HIS A 247 -19.77 -36.96 -27.69
CA HIS A 247 -19.24 -36.81 -29.05
C HIS A 247 -18.32 -35.59 -29.17
N ALA A 248 -17.20 -35.77 -29.88
CA ALA A 248 -16.17 -34.75 -30.04
C ALA A 248 -16.50 -33.77 -31.19
N GLU A 249 -17.57 -33.00 -31.05
CA GLU A 249 -18.11 -32.11 -32.09
C GLU A 249 -17.16 -30.99 -32.53
N GLY A 250 -17.24 -30.61 -33.82
CA GLY A 250 -16.50 -29.51 -34.43
C GLY A 250 -15.17 -29.93 -35.09
N GLY A 251 -14.88 -29.37 -36.26
CA GLY A 251 -13.61 -29.56 -36.98
C GLY A 251 -12.45 -28.76 -36.37
N SER A 252 -11.33 -28.70 -37.08
CA SER A 252 -10.21 -27.80 -36.77
C SER A 252 -9.82 -26.91 -37.94
N ILE A 253 -9.17 -25.79 -37.66
CA ILE A 253 -8.76 -24.77 -38.63
C ILE A 253 -7.23 -24.67 -38.63
N ALA A 254 -6.56 -24.84 -39.77
CA ALA A 254 -5.09 -24.72 -39.94
C ALA A 254 -4.73 -23.87 -41.17
N ILE A 255 -4.54 -22.56 -40.97
CA ILE A 255 -4.37 -21.58 -42.05
C ILE A 255 -2.93 -21.04 -42.10
N GLY A 256 -2.25 -21.25 -43.23
CA GLY A 256 -0.93 -20.72 -43.53
C GLY A 256 0.07 -21.79 -43.98
N GLN A 257 1.20 -21.93 -43.27
CA GLN A 257 2.26 -22.88 -43.64
C GLN A 257 2.72 -23.72 -42.43
N ARG A 258 2.72 -25.06 -42.60
CA ARG A 258 3.08 -26.08 -41.59
C ARG A 258 2.28 -26.02 -40.29
N VAL A 259 1.14 -25.35 -40.30
CA VAL A 259 0.23 -25.16 -39.15
C VAL A 259 -0.42 -26.48 -38.77
N THR A 260 -0.34 -26.87 -37.50
CA THR A 260 -0.85 -28.14 -36.98
C THR A 260 -1.99 -27.89 -35.99
N ALA A 261 -3.25 -28.01 -36.44
CA ALA A 261 -4.45 -27.85 -35.63
C ALA A 261 -5.17 -29.20 -35.47
N THR A 262 -4.87 -29.92 -34.38
CA THR A 262 -5.34 -31.30 -34.16
C THR A 262 -6.32 -31.43 -33.01
N GLY A 263 -6.65 -30.35 -32.31
CA GLY A 263 -7.69 -30.37 -31.28
C GLY A 263 -9.10 -30.25 -31.86
N HIS A 264 -10.10 -30.85 -31.21
CA HIS A 264 -11.49 -30.58 -31.56
C HIS A 264 -11.81 -29.10 -31.32
N ARG A 265 -12.42 -28.42 -32.31
CA ARG A 265 -12.68 -26.97 -32.32
C ARG A 265 -11.40 -26.11 -32.20
N SER A 266 -10.24 -26.65 -32.58
CA SER A 266 -8.98 -25.90 -32.52
C SER A 266 -8.76 -24.99 -33.74
N ILE A 267 -8.05 -23.88 -33.52
CA ILE A 267 -7.78 -22.86 -34.54
C ILE A 267 -6.29 -22.51 -34.55
N GLY A 268 -5.53 -23.10 -35.48
CA GLY A 268 -4.19 -22.70 -35.86
C GLY A 268 -4.19 -21.74 -37.05
N ILE A 269 -3.52 -20.60 -36.94
CA ILE A 269 -3.30 -19.64 -38.04
C ILE A 269 -1.88 -19.08 -37.95
N GLY A 270 -1.03 -19.27 -38.96
CA GLY A 270 0.32 -18.69 -38.94
C GLY A 270 1.23 -19.19 -40.05
N MET A 271 2.43 -18.63 -40.12
CA MET A 271 3.41 -18.93 -41.17
C MET A 271 4.70 -19.50 -40.57
N VAL A 272 5.64 -19.84 -41.45
CA VAL A 272 7.05 -20.13 -41.11
C VAL A 272 7.88 -18.94 -41.54
N ASP A 273 8.93 -18.59 -40.80
CA ASP A 273 9.90 -17.62 -41.33
C ASP A 273 10.82 -18.34 -42.32
N THR A 274 10.87 -17.86 -43.56
CA THR A 274 11.72 -18.44 -44.62
C THR A 274 13.12 -17.82 -44.68
N SER A 275 13.43 -16.87 -43.79
CA SER A 275 14.79 -16.39 -43.53
C SER A 275 15.53 -17.20 -42.46
N ASP A 276 14.83 -18.06 -41.71
CA ASP A 276 15.45 -19.05 -40.82
C ASP A 276 16.38 -19.99 -41.61
N THR A 277 17.57 -20.26 -41.06
CA THR A 277 18.58 -21.09 -41.71
C THR A 277 18.09 -22.53 -41.91
N THR A 278 18.26 -23.07 -43.11
CA THR A 278 17.95 -24.49 -43.38
C THR A 278 18.86 -25.43 -42.57
N PRO A 279 18.34 -26.47 -41.89
CA PRO A 279 16.94 -26.90 -41.87
C PRO A 279 16.06 -26.03 -40.95
N LEU A 280 14.88 -25.66 -41.45
CA LEU A 280 13.89 -24.86 -40.73
C LEU A 280 13.57 -25.48 -39.35
N PRO A 281 13.44 -24.68 -38.27
CA PRO A 281 13.17 -25.17 -36.92
C PRO A 281 11.92 -26.06 -36.86
N PRO A 282 11.87 -27.10 -36.01
CA PRO A 282 10.72 -28.00 -35.88
C PRO A 282 9.49 -27.35 -35.18
N GLY A 283 9.58 -26.07 -34.81
CA GLY A 283 8.45 -25.28 -34.33
C GLY A 283 7.67 -24.69 -35.50
N TYR A 284 6.36 -24.93 -35.52
CA TYR A 284 5.38 -24.28 -36.40
C TYR A 284 4.18 -23.88 -35.54
N THR A 285 3.19 -23.19 -36.10
CA THR A 285 1.96 -22.89 -35.37
C THR A 285 1.24 -24.18 -34.96
N LYS A 286 0.96 -24.37 -33.67
CA LYS A 286 0.36 -25.61 -33.11
C LYS A 286 -0.88 -25.29 -32.29
N ALA A 287 -2.03 -25.82 -32.67
CA ALA A 287 -3.28 -25.81 -31.91
C ALA A 287 -3.73 -27.27 -31.67
N THR A 288 -2.97 -28.02 -30.87
CA THR A 288 -3.04 -29.50 -30.88
C THR A 288 -4.07 -30.12 -29.95
N ALA A 289 -4.67 -29.34 -29.05
CA ALA A 289 -5.61 -29.81 -28.03
C ALA A 289 -6.98 -29.13 -28.14
N ASN A 290 -7.99 -29.73 -27.51
CA ASN A 290 -9.39 -29.31 -27.68
C ASN A 290 -9.61 -27.87 -27.23
N ASP A 291 -10.40 -27.13 -28.01
CA ASP A 291 -10.70 -25.71 -27.79
C ASP A 291 -9.44 -24.80 -27.78
N ALA A 292 -8.31 -25.24 -28.35
CA ALA A 292 -7.06 -24.47 -28.40
C ALA A 292 -6.98 -23.54 -29.62
N ILE A 293 -6.50 -22.31 -29.40
CA ILE A 293 -6.31 -21.28 -30.43
C ILE A 293 -4.83 -20.89 -30.48
N ALA A 294 -4.16 -21.04 -31.62
CA ALA A 294 -2.79 -20.58 -31.87
C ALA A 294 -2.75 -19.68 -33.11
N VAL A 295 -2.46 -18.39 -32.94
CA VAL A 295 -2.46 -17.38 -34.02
C VAL A 295 -1.15 -16.62 -34.02
N GLY A 296 -0.29 -16.88 -34.99
CA GLY A 296 1.03 -16.26 -35.15
C GLY A 296 2.10 -17.25 -35.60
N THR A 297 3.17 -16.74 -36.21
CA THR A 297 4.37 -17.54 -36.55
C THR A 297 4.92 -18.20 -35.29
N TYR A 298 5.07 -19.52 -35.31
CA TYR A 298 5.57 -20.32 -34.17
C TYR A 298 4.71 -20.26 -32.88
N ALA A 299 3.43 -19.86 -32.95
CA ALA A 299 2.54 -19.86 -31.78
C ALA A 299 2.13 -21.29 -31.37
N GLU A 300 2.16 -21.62 -30.07
CA GLU A 300 1.99 -22.97 -29.53
C GLU A 300 0.91 -23.03 -28.43
N ALA A 301 -0.26 -23.56 -28.78
CA ALA A 301 -1.42 -23.81 -27.90
C ALA A 301 -1.69 -25.33 -27.84
N THR A 302 -1.13 -26.02 -26.84
CA THR A 302 -1.01 -27.50 -26.83
C THR A 302 -1.77 -28.20 -25.71
N ALA A 303 -2.48 -27.46 -24.86
CA ALA A 303 -3.36 -28.00 -23.82
C ALA A 303 -4.82 -27.52 -24.01
N GLN A 304 -5.77 -28.17 -23.33
CA GLN A 304 -7.19 -27.88 -23.51
C GLN A 304 -7.52 -26.41 -23.19
N LYS A 305 -8.38 -25.76 -24.00
CA LYS A 305 -8.86 -24.38 -23.84
C LYS A 305 -7.74 -23.32 -23.78
N THR A 306 -6.61 -23.58 -24.44
CA THR A 306 -5.48 -22.65 -24.49
C THR A 306 -5.64 -21.60 -25.58
N VAL A 307 -5.06 -20.41 -25.37
CA VAL A 307 -5.02 -19.33 -26.36
C VAL A 307 -3.59 -18.82 -26.45
N ALA A 308 -2.96 -18.87 -27.62
CA ALA A 308 -1.65 -18.33 -27.91
C ALA A 308 -1.75 -17.40 -29.14
N ILE A 309 -1.60 -16.08 -28.96
CA ILE A 309 -1.77 -15.10 -30.05
C ILE A 309 -0.55 -14.17 -30.10
N GLY A 310 0.31 -14.37 -31.09
CA GLY A 310 1.56 -13.61 -31.29
C GLY A 310 2.68 -14.51 -31.83
N THR A 311 3.73 -13.89 -32.39
CA THR A 311 4.95 -14.60 -32.79
C THR A 311 5.56 -15.31 -31.59
N GLU A 312 5.86 -16.61 -31.68
CA GLU A 312 6.39 -17.42 -30.57
C GLU A 312 5.56 -17.32 -29.26
N ALA A 313 4.26 -17.06 -29.33
CA ALA A 313 3.38 -17.09 -28.15
C ALA A 313 3.15 -18.55 -27.71
N VAL A 314 3.26 -18.85 -26.41
CA VAL A 314 3.26 -20.23 -25.88
C VAL A 314 2.26 -20.39 -24.73
N ALA A 315 1.24 -21.22 -24.91
CA ALA A 315 0.21 -21.59 -23.95
C ALA A 315 0.08 -23.13 -23.85
N THR A 316 0.79 -23.74 -22.89
CA THR A 316 1.02 -25.20 -22.86
C THR A 316 0.41 -25.92 -21.64
N SER A 317 -0.53 -25.26 -20.95
CA SER A 317 -1.24 -25.82 -19.78
C SER A 317 -2.72 -25.45 -19.84
N GLY A 318 -3.59 -26.27 -19.23
CA GLY A 318 -5.04 -26.14 -19.39
C GLY A 318 -5.56 -24.73 -19.07
N SER A 319 -6.43 -24.20 -19.93
CA SER A 319 -7.02 -22.85 -19.84
C SER A 319 -6.01 -21.69 -19.79
N ALA A 320 -4.77 -21.87 -20.23
CA ALA A 320 -3.76 -20.81 -20.26
C ALA A 320 -3.91 -19.87 -21.47
N VAL A 321 -3.60 -18.58 -21.27
CA VAL A 321 -3.74 -17.51 -22.27
C VAL A 321 -2.43 -16.74 -22.42
N ALA A 322 -1.79 -16.80 -23.59
CA ALA A 322 -0.62 -16.04 -23.98
C ALA A 322 -0.96 -15.10 -25.15
N ILE A 323 -0.79 -13.78 -25.01
CA ILE A 323 -1.08 -12.80 -26.06
C ILE A 323 0.06 -11.78 -26.16
N GLY A 324 0.80 -11.81 -27.27
CA GLY A 324 1.96 -10.96 -27.55
C GLY A 324 3.13 -11.75 -28.12
N ASP A 325 4.03 -11.07 -28.81
CA ASP A 325 5.32 -11.65 -29.26
C ASP A 325 6.08 -12.21 -28.05
N LYS A 326 6.46 -13.50 -28.11
CA LYS A 326 7.15 -14.27 -27.07
C LYS A 326 6.43 -14.30 -25.72
N ALA A 327 5.11 -14.10 -25.69
CA ALA A 327 4.30 -14.27 -24.48
C ALA A 327 4.22 -15.76 -24.06
N SER A 328 4.40 -16.09 -22.79
CA SER A 328 4.59 -17.47 -22.31
C SER A 328 3.74 -17.78 -21.07
N ALA A 329 2.54 -18.34 -21.27
CA ALA A 329 1.63 -18.81 -20.21
C ALA A 329 1.77 -20.35 -20.04
N LYS A 330 2.64 -20.78 -19.14
CA LYS A 330 3.02 -22.20 -18.96
C LYS A 330 2.40 -22.87 -17.74
N GLY A 331 1.71 -22.14 -16.89
CA GLY A 331 0.92 -22.69 -15.78
C GLY A 331 -0.55 -22.94 -16.14
N SER A 332 -1.20 -23.85 -15.41
CA SER A 332 -2.66 -24.07 -15.54
C SER A 332 -3.42 -22.80 -15.15
N ALA A 333 -4.39 -22.38 -15.98
CA ALA A 333 -5.12 -21.12 -15.89
C ALA A 333 -4.22 -19.87 -15.75
N ALA A 334 -3.01 -19.90 -16.30
CA ALA A 334 -2.10 -18.75 -16.31
C ALA A 334 -2.38 -17.79 -17.47
N VAL A 335 -2.15 -16.49 -17.28
CA VAL A 335 -2.39 -15.45 -18.27
C VAL A 335 -1.12 -14.61 -18.46
N ALA A 336 -0.60 -14.52 -19.69
CA ALA A 336 0.55 -13.71 -20.06
C ALA A 336 0.19 -12.80 -21.25
N VAL A 337 0.09 -11.48 -21.03
CA VAL A 337 -0.33 -10.52 -22.05
C VAL A 337 0.69 -9.39 -22.16
N GLY A 338 1.35 -9.28 -23.32
CA GLY A 338 2.41 -8.32 -23.61
C GLY A 338 3.67 -8.97 -24.16
N GLN A 339 4.52 -8.18 -24.84
CA GLN A 339 5.75 -8.67 -25.45
C GLN A 339 6.69 -9.27 -24.39
N ASN A 340 7.13 -10.52 -24.55
CA ASN A 340 7.93 -11.27 -23.58
C ASN A 340 7.29 -11.35 -22.17
N ALA A 341 5.96 -11.26 -22.04
CA ALA A 341 5.28 -11.49 -20.77
C ALA A 341 5.34 -12.98 -20.41
N ALA A 342 5.57 -13.34 -19.14
CA ALA A 342 5.71 -14.73 -18.73
C ALA A 342 4.93 -15.04 -17.44
N ALA A 343 4.03 -16.02 -17.52
CA ALA A 343 3.22 -16.52 -16.42
C ALA A 343 3.46 -18.04 -16.28
N ALA A 344 4.41 -18.40 -15.42
CA ALA A 344 5.03 -19.73 -15.43
C ALA A 344 4.38 -20.74 -14.48
N LYS A 345 3.40 -20.32 -13.67
CA LYS A 345 2.83 -21.11 -12.55
C LYS A 345 1.31 -21.12 -12.55
N VAL A 346 0.71 -22.03 -11.78
CA VAL A 346 -0.75 -22.18 -11.69
C VAL A 346 -1.39 -20.86 -11.25
N GLY A 347 -2.42 -20.41 -11.99
CA GLY A 347 -3.18 -19.20 -11.73
C GLY A 347 -2.35 -17.91 -11.68
N SER A 348 -1.21 -17.86 -12.40
CA SER A 348 -0.34 -16.68 -12.44
C SER A 348 -0.72 -15.72 -13.58
N TYR A 349 -0.62 -14.41 -13.34
CA TYR A 349 -1.06 -13.35 -14.27
C TYR A 349 0.08 -12.35 -14.52
N ALA A 350 0.54 -12.24 -15.77
CA ALA A 350 1.58 -11.31 -16.21
C ALA A 350 1.02 -10.38 -17.30
N LEU A 351 0.74 -9.12 -16.97
CA LEU A 351 0.14 -8.12 -17.87
C LEU A 351 1.08 -6.93 -18.09
N GLY A 352 1.78 -6.92 -19.21
CA GLY A 352 2.72 -5.87 -19.62
C GLY A 352 3.94 -6.44 -20.35
N MET A 353 4.60 -5.62 -21.18
CA MET A 353 5.86 -6.02 -21.82
C MET A 353 6.90 -6.36 -20.75
N ARG A 354 7.49 -7.56 -20.84
CA ARG A 354 8.42 -8.17 -19.86
C ARG A 354 7.86 -8.36 -18.44
N ALA A 355 6.54 -8.31 -18.24
CA ALA A 355 5.93 -8.67 -16.95
C ALA A 355 6.17 -10.16 -16.64
N LYS A 356 6.50 -10.49 -15.40
CA LYS A 356 6.87 -11.86 -14.98
C LYS A 356 6.16 -12.29 -13.70
N ALA A 357 5.26 -13.25 -13.84
CA ALA A 357 4.55 -13.91 -12.74
C ALA A 357 5.13 -15.31 -12.53
N ASP A 358 6.07 -15.39 -11.59
CA ASP A 358 7.00 -16.51 -11.36
C ASP A 358 6.55 -17.43 -10.20
N GLY A 359 5.61 -16.97 -9.37
CA GLY A 359 5.00 -17.74 -8.27
C GLY A 359 3.57 -18.20 -8.57
N ASN A 360 3.08 -19.24 -7.89
CA ASN A 360 1.69 -19.70 -8.02
C ASN A 360 0.72 -18.63 -7.50
N HIS A 361 -0.37 -18.38 -8.20
CA HIS A 361 -1.36 -17.33 -7.88
C HIS A 361 -0.74 -15.93 -7.72
N SER A 362 0.33 -15.63 -8.49
CA SER A 362 1.01 -14.32 -8.48
C SER A 362 0.54 -13.40 -9.60
N TYR A 363 0.63 -12.08 -9.38
CA TYR A 363 0.12 -11.05 -10.29
C TYR A 363 1.18 -10.00 -10.58
N ALA A 364 1.72 -9.96 -11.79
CA ALA A 364 2.68 -8.96 -12.26
C ALA A 364 2.02 -8.06 -13.32
N VAL A 365 1.85 -6.76 -13.03
CA VAL A 365 1.14 -5.81 -13.89
C VAL A 365 1.99 -4.56 -14.13
N GLY A 366 2.30 -4.26 -15.39
CA GLY A 366 3.15 -3.15 -15.81
C GLY A 366 4.44 -3.59 -16.50
N PHE A 367 5.12 -2.65 -17.16
CA PHE A 367 6.37 -2.95 -17.86
C PHE A 367 7.43 -3.46 -16.89
N ASN A 368 7.96 -4.65 -17.19
CA ASN A 368 9.06 -5.29 -16.45
C ASN A 368 8.76 -5.50 -14.95
N ALA A 369 7.48 -5.59 -14.56
CA ALA A 369 7.04 -5.96 -13.22
C ALA A 369 7.33 -7.44 -12.91
N GLN A 370 7.66 -7.77 -11.67
CA GLN A 370 8.09 -9.12 -11.27
C GLN A 370 7.41 -9.57 -9.97
N ALA A 371 6.46 -10.51 -10.07
CA ALA A 371 5.84 -11.18 -8.93
C ALA A 371 6.44 -12.58 -8.78
N LYS A 372 7.53 -12.68 -8.00
CA LYS A 372 8.36 -13.90 -7.90
C LYS A 372 7.85 -14.88 -6.84
N GLY A 373 7.21 -14.38 -5.79
CA GLY A 373 6.66 -15.20 -4.71
C GLY A 373 5.32 -15.83 -5.04
N ASN A 374 4.99 -16.97 -4.40
CA ASN A 374 3.62 -17.49 -4.39
C ASN A 374 2.68 -16.44 -3.76
N GLN A 375 1.50 -16.23 -4.36
CA GLN A 375 0.49 -15.27 -3.89
C GLN A 375 1.03 -13.83 -3.77
N SER A 376 2.04 -13.46 -4.56
CA SER A 376 2.63 -12.11 -4.58
C SER A 376 2.02 -11.21 -5.65
N TYR A 377 2.07 -9.90 -5.42
CA TYR A 377 1.45 -8.88 -6.27
C TYR A 377 2.46 -7.78 -6.59
N ALA A 378 2.84 -7.61 -7.86
CA ALA A 378 3.76 -6.57 -8.32
C ALA A 378 3.08 -5.70 -9.38
N MET A 379 2.70 -4.46 -9.04
CA MET A 379 1.96 -3.54 -9.91
C MET A 379 2.71 -2.23 -10.11
N GLY A 380 3.25 -1.98 -11.30
CA GLY A 380 3.97 -0.75 -11.65
C GLY A 380 5.17 -0.99 -12.57
N TYR A 381 5.75 0.09 -13.10
CA TYR A 381 7.01 0.00 -13.87
C TYR A 381 8.12 -0.53 -12.97
N LYS A 382 8.69 -1.69 -13.30
CA LYS A 382 9.70 -2.40 -12.48
C LYS A 382 9.30 -2.60 -11.00
N ALA A 383 8.02 -2.78 -10.70
CA ALA A 383 7.60 -3.25 -9.37
C ALA A 383 8.13 -4.67 -9.13
N GLU A 384 8.61 -4.99 -7.93
CA GLU A 384 9.13 -6.31 -7.57
C GLU A 384 8.58 -6.81 -6.23
N ALA A 385 7.83 -7.91 -6.26
CA ALA A 385 7.35 -8.64 -5.09
C ALA A 385 8.06 -10.00 -5.06
N ALA A 386 9.13 -10.11 -4.26
CA ALA A 386 10.14 -11.15 -4.44
C ALA A 386 9.80 -12.50 -3.76
N THR A 387 9.00 -12.48 -2.70
CA THR A 387 8.76 -13.66 -1.83
C THR A 387 7.27 -13.85 -1.50
N ALA A 388 6.93 -14.94 -0.82
CA ALA A 388 5.53 -15.37 -0.66
C ALA A 388 4.68 -14.32 0.06
N GLY A 389 3.48 -14.05 -0.48
CA GLY A 389 2.52 -13.07 0.04
C GLY A 389 2.95 -11.60 -0.04
N SER A 390 4.10 -11.28 -0.67
CA SER A 390 4.58 -9.90 -0.77
C SER A 390 3.79 -9.06 -1.78
N ILE A 391 3.67 -7.75 -1.51
CA ILE A 391 2.87 -6.79 -2.27
C ILE A 391 3.72 -5.56 -2.60
N ALA A 392 4.04 -5.34 -3.88
CA ALA A 392 4.75 -4.17 -4.38
C ALA A 392 3.86 -3.38 -5.35
N VAL A 393 3.41 -2.17 -4.97
CA VAL A 393 2.51 -1.34 -5.77
C VAL A 393 3.10 0.05 -5.97
N GLY A 394 3.62 0.29 -7.18
CA GLY A 394 4.18 1.56 -7.60
C GLY A 394 5.42 1.41 -8.47
N THR A 395 5.82 2.50 -9.13
CA THR A 395 7.02 2.55 -9.97
C THR A 395 8.28 2.35 -9.12
N HIS A 396 9.06 1.31 -9.42
CA HIS A 396 10.20 0.82 -8.63
C HIS A 396 9.88 0.38 -7.19
N ALA A 397 8.62 0.10 -6.83
CA ALA A 397 8.29 -0.47 -5.53
C ALA A 397 8.90 -1.87 -5.35
N LYS A 398 9.48 -2.16 -4.18
CA LYS A 398 10.16 -3.42 -3.87
C LYS A 398 9.68 -3.99 -2.54
N ALA A 399 8.98 -5.12 -2.59
CA ALA A 399 8.65 -5.92 -1.42
C ALA A 399 9.46 -7.22 -1.47
N LEU A 400 10.61 -7.23 -0.81
CA LEU A 400 11.59 -8.32 -0.91
C LEU A 400 11.36 -9.40 0.15
N GLY A 401 11.00 -9.01 1.38
CA GLY A 401 10.79 -9.91 2.50
C GLY A 401 9.44 -10.62 2.51
N GLY A 402 9.34 -11.71 3.29
CA GLY A 402 8.13 -12.52 3.38
C GLY A 402 6.94 -11.70 3.86
N THR A 403 5.81 -11.77 3.15
CA THR A 403 4.61 -10.93 3.39
C THR A 403 4.86 -9.41 3.41
N ALA A 404 6.00 -8.93 2.89
CA ALA A 404 6.33 -7.51 2.87
C ALA A 404 5.36 -6.69 2.00
N ILE A 405 5.15 -5.43 2.37
CA ILE A 405 4.26 -4.50 1.67
C ILE A 405 5.05 -3.25 1.30
N ALA A 406 5.21 -2.95 0.02
CA ALA A 406 5.86 -1.75 -0.50
C ALA A 406 4.89 -0.99 -1.43
N VAL A 407 4.40 0.17 -1.01
CA VAL A 407 3.38 0.93 -1.75
C VAL A 407 3.81 2.37 -1.98
N GLY A 408 4.22 2.70 -3.19
CA GLY A 408 4.62 4.04 -3.61
C GLY A 408 5.69 4.06 -4.70
N TYR A 409 6.17 5.25 -5.05
CA TYR A 409 7.33 5.39 -5.93
C TYR A 409 8.60 5.06 -5.15
N ASN A 410 9.37 4.08 -5.63
CA ASN A 410 10.66 3.66 -5.05
C ASN A 410 10.61 3.30 -3.55
N SER A 411 9.44 2.88 -3.04
CA SER A 411 9.30 2.34 -1.68
C SER A 411 9.94 0.96 -1.56
N ASN A 412 10.61 0.67 -0.44
CA ASN A 412 11.46 -0.51 -0.28
C ASN A 412 11.20 -1.21 1.07
N ALA A 413 10.76 -2.47 1.04
CA ALA A 413 10.48 -3.30 2.21
C ALA A 413 11.31 -4.60 2.13
N ASP A 414 12.48 -4.62 2.80
CA ASP A 414 13.49 -5.68 2.60
C ASP A 414 13.17 -6.98 3.35
N LYS A 415 12.53 -6.86 4.52
CA LYS A 415 12.23 -7.97 5.44
C LYS A 415 10.71 -8.04 5.69
N SER A 416 10.24 -8.65 6.77
CA SER A 416 8.81 -8.88 7.05
C SER A 416 8.11 -7.57 7.45
N SER A 417 8.00 -6.63 6.51
CA SER A 417 7.99 -5.18 6.78
C SER A 417 7.04 -4.40 5.86
N VAL A 418 6.71 -3.17 6.24
CA VAL A 418 5.72 -2.31 5.55
C VAL A 418 6.32 -0.95 5.21
N ALA A 419 6.56 -0.66 3.94
CA ALA A 419 7.01 0.62 3.41
C ALA A 419 5.91 1.28 2.56
N VAL A 420 5.36 2.41 3.00
CA VAL A 420 4.30 3.15 2.29
C VAL A 420 4.72 4.60 2.06
N GLY A 421 4.50 5.14 0.86
CA GLY A 421 4.85 6.51 0.49
C GLY A 421 5.94 6.62 -0.57
N ASN A 422 6.36 7.86 -0.86
CA ASN A 422 7.44 8.14 -1.80
C ASN A 422 8.80 7.89 -1.12
N ASN A 423 9.67 7.07 -1.73
CA ASN A 423 11.00 6.70 -1.23
C ASN A 423 11.07 6.11 0.19
N SER A 424 9.96 5.67 0.79
CA SER A 424 9.98 5.11 2.15
C SER A 424 10.72 3.77 2.21
N SER A 425 11.48 3.56 3.30
CA SER A 425 12.39 2.43 3.43
C SER A 425 12.17 1.68 4.75
N ALA A 426 11.68 0.45 4.67
CA ALA A 426 11.54 -0.47 5.80
C ALA A 426 12.55 -1.61 5.63
N THR A 427 13.74 -1.46 6.21
CA THR A 427 14.83 -2.46 6.09
C THR A 427 15.06 -3.26 7.38
N GLY A 428 14.45 -2.82 8.49
CA GLY A 428 14.33 -3.61 9.71
C GLY A 428 13.39 -4.80 9.57
N ASP A 429 13.58 -5.87 10.33
CA ASP A 429 12.55 -6.93 10.38
C ASP A 429 11.37 -6.46 11.21
N THR A 430 10.15 -6.90 10.88
CA THR A 430 8.89 -6.43 11.48
C THR A 430 8.74 -4.90 11.56
N SER A 431 9.44 -4.15 10.68
CA SER A 431 9.48 -2.69 10.69
C SER A 431 8.37 -2.06 9.84
N ILE A 432 8.03 -0.80 10.17
CA ILE A 432 6.99 -0.01 9.50
C ILE A 432 7.56 1.37 9.15
N ALA A 433 7.55 1.72 7.86
CA ALA A 433 8.01 3.01 7.33
C ALA A 433 6.89 3.67 6.51
N ILE A 434 6.40 4.83 6.94
CA ILE A 434 5.35 5.60 6.25
C ILE A 434 5.87 7.01 5.97
N PHE A 435 6.31 7.26 4.73
CA PHE A 435 7.09 8.44 4.30
C PHE A 435 8.44 8.68 5.01
N GLY A 436 8.93 7.69 5.79
CA GLY A 436 10.22 7.75 6.49
C GLY A 436 11.09 6.51 6.26
N ASP A 437 12.11 6.36 7.10
CA ASP A 437 13.11 5.29 7.09
C ASP A 437 13.11 4.51 8.43
N ALA A 438 12.73 3.24 8.41
CA ALA A 438 12.76 2.32 9.55
C ALA A 438 13.78 1.19 9.28
N THR A 439 15.00 1.34 9.81
CA THR A 439 16.14 0.50 9.39
C THR A 439 16.39 -0.72 10.29
N GLU A 440 15.82 -0.74 11.49
CA GLU A 440 16.12 -1.73 12.53
C GLU A 440 14.90 -2.57 12.96
N GLU A 441 15.19 -3.70 13.62
CA GLU A 441 14.17 -4.67 14.09
C GLU A 441 13.06 -3.99 14.91
N ASN A 442 11.80 -4.23 14.57
CA ASN A 442 10.61 -3.64 15.20
C ASN A 442 10.58 -2.09 15.21
N ALA A 443 11.33 -1.42 14.34
CA ALA A 443 11.33 0.05 14.23
C ALA A 443 10.09 0.58 13.47
N ILE A 444 9.54 1.71 13.92
CA ILE A 444 8.39 2.39 13.31
C ILE A 444 8.80 3.84 12.98
N ALA A 445 8.82 4.20 11.70
CA ALA A 445 9.02 5.57 11.21
C ALA A 445 7.75 6.05 10.48
N MET A 446 7.13 7.15 10.91
CA MET A 446 5.90 7.68 10.31
C MET A 446 5.91 9.21 10.19
N GLY A 447 6.12 9.72 8.99
CA GLY A 447 6.22 11.15 8.69
C GLY A 447 7.31 11.43 7.65
N ASP A 448 7.19 12.53 6.91
CA ASP A 448 8.19 12.90 5.90
C ASP A 448 9.56 13.12 6.55
N GLY A 449 10.54 12.32 6.14
CA GLY A 449 11.88 12.31 6.72
C GLY A 449 11.98 11.80 8.17
N ALA A 450 10.97 11.10 8.69
CA ALA A 450 11.06 10.42 9.99
C ALA A 450 12.08 9.27 9.91
N ILE A 451 12.99 9.17 10.87
CA ILE A 451 14.04 8.14 10.94
C ILE A 451 13.89 7.35 12.24
N ALA A 452 13.83 6.02 12.11
CA ALA A 452 13.81 5.06 13.21
C ALA A 452 14.93 4.03 12.98
N SER A 453 16.09 4.29 13.61
CA SER A 453 17.37 3.61 13.36
C SER A 453 17.94 2.86 14.58
N GLY A 454 17.20 2.82 15.69
CA GLY A 454 17.44 1.88 16.79
C GLY A 454 16.39 0.75 16.79
N LYS A 455 16.70 -0.40 17.42
CA LYS A 455 15.72 -1.50 17.54
C LYS A 455 14.54 -1.09 18.43
N LYS A 456 13.34 -1.56 18.08
CA LYS A 456 12.08 -1.34 18.81
C LYS A 456 11.76 0.15 19.03
N THR A 457 12.17 1.00 18.09
CA THR A 457 11.98 2.44 18.17
C THR A 457 10.67 2.88 17.54
N ILE A 458 10.15 4.01 18.00
CA ILE A 458 8.99 4.71 17.43
C ILE A 458 9.43 6.14 17.12
N SER A 459 9.31 6.57 15.87
CA SER A 459 9.65 7.91 15.39
C SER A 459 8.50 8.43 14.52
N ILE A 460 7.65 9.27 15.10
CA ILE A 460 6.42 9.75 14.46
C ILE A 460 6.44 11.27 14.36
N GLY A 461 6.23 11.80 13.17
CA GLY A 461 6.21 13.24 12.85
C GLY A 461 7.32 13.65 11.88
N TYR A 462 7.29 14.91 11.44
CA TYR A 462 8.24 15.45 10.47
C TYR A 462 9.66 15.43 11.04
N ARG A 463 10.61 14.83 10.31
CA ARG A 463 12.05 14.83 10.62
C ARG A 463 12.46 14.40 12.03
N SER A 464 11.60 13.69 12.78
CA SER A 464 12.01 13.06 14.04
C SER A 464 13.02 11.95 13.77
N ASN A 465 14.06 11.84 14.62
CA ASN A 465 15.18 10.92 14.44
C ASN A 465 15.46 10.18 15.76
N VAL A 466 15.22 8.86 15.76
CA VAL A 466 15.41 8.01 16.94
C VAL A 466 16.41 6.91 16.60
N SER A 467 17.58 6.92 17.24
CA SER A 467 18.63 5.91 17.09
C SER A 467 18.90 5.10 18.37
N GLY A 468 18.46 5.58 19.53
CA GLY A 468 18.55 4.83 20.79
C GLY A 468 17.52 3.70 20.85
N GLU A 469 17.93 2.48 21.22
CA GLU A 469 17.02 1.33 21.28
C GLU A 469 15.85 1.55 22.27
N ASN A 470 14.73 0.87 22.03
CA ASN A 470 13.47 0.95 22.81
C ASN A 470 12.84 2.36 22.94
N SER A 471 13.34 3.36 22.21
CA SER A 471 12.99 4.77 22.42
C SER A 471 11.83 5.26 21.56
N THR A 472 11.10 6.28 22.01
CA THR A 472 9.89 6.80 21.36
C THR A 472 9.92 8.33 21.20
N ALA A 473 9.80 8.82 19.97
CA ALA A 473 9.60 10.23 19.63
C ALA A 473 8.25 10.43 18.94
N ILE A 474 7.48 11.43 19.39
CA ILE A 474 6.23 11.86 18.75
C ILE A 474 6.22 13.40 18.62
N GLY A 475 6.28 13.89 17.38
CA GLY A 475 6.18 15.29 16.99
C GLY A 475 7.27 15.73 16.00
N ASP A 476 7.53 17.03 15.93
CA ASP A 476 8.23 17.70 14.82
C ASP A 476 9.23 18.76 15.30
N PRO A 477 10.55 18.57 15.13
CA PRO A 477 11.27 17.30 15.08
C PRO A 477 11.85 16.96 16.45
N ASN A 478 11.98 15.70 16.83
CA ASN A 478 12.69 15.30 18.05
C ASN A 478 13.88 14.41 17.70
N THR A 479 14.98 14.52 18.46
CA THR A 479 16.19 13.69 18.31
C THR A 479 16.42 12.88 19.57
N ILE A 480 16.47 11.54 19.47
CA ILE A 480 16.78 10.65 20.60
C ILE A 480 17.90 9.69 20.23
N THR A 481 19.05 9.80 20.89
CA THR A 481 20.18 8.88 20.74
C THR A 481 20.42 8.00 21.97
N GLY A 482 19.94 8.39 23.15
CA GLY A 482 19.97 7.56 24.36
C GLY A 482 18.89 6.47 24.34
N THR A 483 19.14 5.34 25.00
CA THR A 483 18.21 4.19 25.01
C THR A 483 17.05 4.40 25.97
N ASP A 484 15.96 3.65 25.76
CA ASP A 484 14.80 3.56 26.68
C ASP A 484 14.17 4.93 27.00
N SER A 485 14.29 5.88 26.05
CA SER A 485 14.03 7.31 26.24
C SER A 485 12.84 7.80 25.42
N GLN A 486 12.21 8.89 25.86
CA GLN A 486 10.90 9.33 25.34
C GLN A 486 10.82 10.84 25.11
N ALA A 487 10.41 11.27 23.91
CA ALA A 487 10.19 12.67 23.57
C ALA A 487 8.78 12.92 23.00
N LEU A 488 8.08 13.92 23.52
CA LEU A 488 6.77 14.35 23.04
C LEU A 488 6.77 15.88 22.82
N GLY A 489 6.47 16.31 21.59
CA GLY A 489 6.45 17.73 21.22
C GLY A 489 7.46 18.05 20.12
N ASN A 490 8.20 19.14 20.26
CA ASN A 490 9.06 19.69 19.19
C ASN A 490 10.45 20.09 19.67
N ASN A 491 11.44 19.99 18.77
CA ASN A 491 12.86 20.34 18.98
C ASN A 491 13.55 19.66 20.20
N ASN A 492 12.95 18.63 20.82
CA ASN A 492 13.56 17.99 21.98
C ASN A 492 14.74 17.11 21.56
N THR A 493 15.82 17.16 22.34
CA THR A 493 17.05 16.40 22.12
C THR A 493 17.37 15.57 23.37
N ILE A 494 17.46 14.26 23.24
CA ILE A 494 17.76 13.34 24.34
C ILE A 494 18.96 12.47 23.96
N ALA A 495 20.09 12.69 24.62
CA ALA A 495 21.30 11.88 24.45
C ALA A 495 21.59 10.95 25.64
N GLY A 496 20.98 11.20 26.81
CA GLY A 496 21.03 10.31 27.96
C GLY A 496 20.04 9.15 27.88
N ASN A 497 20.34 8.03 28.52
CA ASN A 497 19.45 6.87 28.59
C ASN A 497 18.35 7.08 29.66
N ASN A 498 17.24 6.35 29.52
CA ASN A 498 16.12 6.35 30.47
C ASN A 498 15.54 7.75 30.73
N ALA A 499 15.65 8.66 29.74
CA ALA A 499 15.37 10.08 29.88
C ALA A 499 14.09 10.52 29.14
N GLN A 500 13.44 11.58 29.63
CA GLN A 500 12.08 11.96 29.21
C GLN A 500 11.95 13.46 28.95
N ALA A 501 11.53 13.85 27.74
CA ALA A 501 11.29 15.24 27.34
C ALA A 501 9.85 15.48 26.89
N VAL A 502 9.18 16.50 27.43
CA VAL A 502 7.81 16.88 27.04
C VAL A 502 7.71 18.39 26.85
N GLY A 503 7.35 18.84 25.64
CA GLY A 503 7.20 20.25 25.28
C GLY A 503 8.13 20.66 24.13
N ASN A 504 8.71 21.87 24.21
CA ASN A 504 9.56 22.41 23.15
C ASN A 504 11.04 22.60 23.55
N SER A 505 11.97 22.19 22.70
CA SER A 505 13.42 22.50 22.83
C SER A 505 14.04 22.09 24.17
N ASN A 506 13.60 20.98 24.78
CA ASN A 506 14.27 20.42 25.95
C ASN A 506 15.49 19.59 25.52
N ASN A 507 16.64 19.81 26.15
CA ASN A 507 17.91 19.14 25.86
C ASN A 507 18.38 18.36 27.10
N ILE A 508 18.44 17.03 27.01
CA ILE A 508 18.82 16.14 28.13
C ILE A 508 20.03 15.31 27.71
N SER A 509 21.22 15.65 28.21
CA SER A 509 22.49 15.04 27.80
C SER A 509 22.99 13.94 28.75
N VAL A 510 22.11 13.42 29.61
CA VAL A 510 22.45 12.65 30.83
C VAL A 510 21.34 11.68 31.22
N ASN A 511 21.71 10.58 31.86
CA ASN A 511 20.79 9.49 32.17
C ASN A 511 19.81 9.82 33.31
N ASP A 512 18.71 9.07 33.36
CA ASP A 512 17.75 9.03 34.47
C ASP A 512 17.14 10.40 34.82
N SER A 513 17.02 11.27 33.82
CA SER A 513 16.65 12.68 33.95
C SER A 513 15.45 13.04 33.07
N ALA A 514 14.64 14.01 33.51
CA ALA A 514 13.44 14.43 32.80
C ALA A 514 13.28 15.94 32.73
N ALA A 515 12.66 16.44 31.65
CA ALA A 515 12.33 17.84 31.45
C ALA A 515 10.93 18.02 30.84
N VAL A 516 10.07 18.76 31.55
CA VAL A 516 8.72 19.13 31.11
C VAL A 516 8.63 20.64 30.99
N GLY A 517 8.21 21.12 29.82
CA GLY A 517 8.06 22.54 29.49
C GLY A 517 8.95 22.95 28.32
N ASN A 518 9.57 24.13 28.38
CA ASN A 518 10.19 24.76 27.20
C ASN A 518 11.61 25.28 27.43
N ASN A 519 12.53 25.00 26.51
CA ASN A 519 13.91 25.49 26.52
C ASN A 519 14.72 25.10 27.78
N ASN A 520 14.48 23.90 28.33
CA ASN A 520 15.22 23.41 29.49
C ASN A 520 16.46 22.61 29.05
N THR A 521 17.59 22.77 29.74
CA THR A 521 18.83 22.03 29.48
C THR A 521 19.25 21.28 30.74
N VAL A 522 19.35 19.95 30.66
CA VAL A 522 19.71 19.07 31.80
C VAL A 522 21.03 18.37 31.49
N THR A 523 22.04 18.65 32.32
CA THR A 523 23.44 18.22 32.11
C THR A 523 24.03 17.47 33.31
N ALA A 524 23.22 17.15 34.32
CA ALA A 524 23.56 16.22 35.40
C ALA A 524 22.47 15.15 35.58
N ALA A 525 22.89 13.93 35.94
CA ALA A 525 22.01 12.76 36.03
C ALA A 525 21.05 12.82 37.23
N ASN A 526 19.99 12.01 37.18
CA ASN A 526 18.97 11.88 38.22
C ASN A 526 18.27 13.22 38.54
N THR A 527 18.03 14.03 37.51
CA THR A 527 17.57 15.43 37.65
C THR A 527 16.28 15.68 36.89
N TYR A 528 15.31 16.32 37.57
CA TYR A 528 13.93 16.46 37.12
C TYR A 528 13.54 17.93 37.04
N VAL A 529 13.16 18.40 35.85
CA VAL A 529 12.76 19.78 35.58
C VAL A 529 11.30 19.85 35.17
N VAL A 530 10.52 20.70 35.84
CA VAL A 530 9.15 21.07 35.44
C VAL A 530 9.09 22.61 35.38
N GLY A 531 9.44 23.16 34.22
CA GLY A 531 9.78 24.58 34.12
C GLY A 531 10.05 25.06 32.70
N SER A 532 10.65 26.24 32.58
CA SER A 532 11.08 26.80 31.30
C SER A 532 12.32 27.66 31.44
N GLY A 533 13.26 27.53 30.50
CA GLY A 533 14.53 28.26 30.52
C GLY A 533 15.47 27.82 31.64
N VAL A 534 15.24 26.64 32.23
CA VAL A 534 16.06 26.08 33.31
C VAL A 534 17.33 25.45 32.74
N THR A 535 18.48 25.73 33.35
CA THR A 535 19.72 24.97 33.11
C THR A 535 20.07 24.19 34.39
N ALA A 536 19.94 22.87 34.35
CA ALA A 536 20.09 21.99 35.50
C ALA A 536 21.37 21.14 35.42
N GLY A 537 22.45 21.69 35.99
CA GLY A 537 23.80 21.09 35.98
C GLY A 537 24.26 20.48 37.31
N ILE A 538 23.36 20.29 38.28
CA ILE A 538 23.63 19.62 39.57
C ILE A 538 22.80 18.33 39.61
N ALA A 539 23.42 17.21 39.99
CA ALA A 539 22.77 15.90 40.04
C ALA A 539 21.77 15.81 41.21
N ASN A 540 20.86 14.82 41.16
CA ASN A 540 19.84 14.57 42.19
C ASN A 540 18.96 15.79 42.49
N SER A 541 18.75 16.68 41.52
CA SER A 541 18.06 17.95 41.70
C SER A 541 16.64 17.93 41.14
N VAL A 542 15.72 18.63 41.80
CA VAL A 542 14.35 18.84 41.29
C VAL A 542 14.17 20.34 41.10
N VAL A 543 13.70 20.76 39.93
CA VAL A 543 13.64 22.18 39.55
C VAL A 543 12.24 22.53 39.06
N LEU A 544 11.58 23.44 39.77
CA LEU A 544 10.17 23.77 39.58
C LEU A 544 10.01 25.25 39.20
N GLY A 545 9.24 25.50 38.13
CA GLY A 545 8.92 26.84 37.62
C GLY A 545 9.88 27.37 36.56
N ALA A 546 9.49 28.47 35.90
CA ALA A 546 10.28 29.11 34.86
C ALA A 546 11.45 29.94 35.44
N GLY A 547 12.61 29.91 34.79
CA GLY A 547 13.80 30.65 35.18
C GLY A 547 14.46 30.22 36.51
N SER A 548 13.99 29.14 37.13
CA SER A 548 14.54 28.64 38.40
C SER A 548 15.98 28.12 38.20
N THR A 549 16.88 28.48 39.11
CA THR A 549 18.29 28.07 39.10
C THR A 549 18.51 26.82 39.93
N VAL A 550 19.65 26.15 39.74
CA VAL A 550 20.03 24.96 40.52
C VAL A 550 21.33 25.24 41.24
N GLU A 551 21.34 25.00 42.54
CA GLU A 551 22.46 25.30 43.44
C GLU A 551 22.95 24.01 44.11
N ALA A 552 24.21 24.01 44.56
CA ALA A 552 24.79 22.86 45.24
C ALA A 552 24.17 22.69 46.64
N ALA A 553 23.90 21.45 47.03
CA ALA A 553 23.21 21.13 48.28
C ALA A 553 24.05 21.52 49.52
N VAL A 554 23.60 22.53 50.27
CA VAL A 554 24.31 23.06 51.45
C VAL A 554 23.95 22.26 52.70
N SER A 555 24.84 21.34 53.10
CA SER A 555 24.72 20.59 54.35
C SER A 555 24.88 21.49 55.57
N THR A 556 23.79 21.69 56.32
CA THR A 556 23.72 22.62 57.46
C THR A 556 23.43 21.86 58.76
N PRO A 557 24.44 21.28 59.43
CA PRO A 557 24.23 20.41 60.60
C PRO A 557 23.93 21.13 61.91
N ASN A 558 24.22 22.43 62.00
CA ASN A 558 23.93 23.26 63.16
C ASN A 558 23.94 24.76 62.83
N ALA A 559 23.41 25.57 63.74
CA ALA A 559 23.66 27.01 63.81
C ALA A 559 24.07 27.41 65.25
N THR A 560 24.78 28.53 65.42
CA THR A 560 25.11 29.07 66.74
C THR A 560 24.46 30.43 66.94
N ILE A 561 23.66 30.56 68.00
CA ILE A 561 22.91 31.77 68.37
C ILE A 561 23.32 32.15 69.79
N ASN A 562 23.79 33.39 69.98
CA ASN A 562 24.27 33.92 71.26
C ASN A 562 25.23 32.97 72.02
N GLY A 563 26.17 32.36 71.28
CA GLY A 563 27.16 31.42 71.81
C GLY A 563 26.66 29.99 72.06
N LYS A 564 25.36 29.71 71.94
CA LYS A 564 24.80 28.36 72.04
C LYS A 564 24.62 27.73 70.66
N THR A 565 25.19 26.55 70.46
CA THR A 565 25.01 25.75 69.24
C THR A 565 23.74 24.92 69.31
N TYR A 566 22.97 24.92 68.22
CA TYR A 566 21.74 24.16 68.00
C TYR A 566 21.96 23.20 66.83
N THR A 567 21.89 21.90 67.07
CA THR A 567 22.03 20.86 66.04
C THR A 567 20.70 20.58 65.34
N PHE A 568 20.75 20.31 64.03
CA PHE A 568 19.57 20.07 63.20
C PHE A 568 19.50 18.64 62.68
N ALA A 569 18.29 18.07 62.63
CA ALA A 569 18.01 16.90 61.81
C ALA A 569 18.09 17.25 60.31
N GLY A 570 18.36 16.25 59.46
CA GLY A 570 18.56 16.50 58.02
C GLY A 570 19.83 17.29 57.68
N GLY A 571 20.77 17.43 58.62
CA GLY A 571 21.97 18.27 58.49
C GLY A 571 22.94 17.95 57.35
N THR A 572 22.76 16.82 56.66
CA THR A 572 23.48 16.45 55.43
C THR A 572 22.49 16.44 54.27
N ALA A 573 22.72 17.28 53.27
CA ALA A 573 21.83 17.42 52.10
C ALA A 573 22.37 16.62 50.90
N ALA A 574 21.50 15.80 50.28
CA ALA A 574 21.87 14.92 49.14
C ALA A 574 21.59 15.54 47.76
N GLY A 575 20.81 16.64 47.73
CA GLY A 575 20.31 17.34 46.55
C GLY A 575 19.40 18.47 46.99
N THR A 576 18.92 19.29 46.05
CA THR A 576 18.07 20.46 46.35
C THR A 576 16.83 20.48 45.46
N VAL A 577 15.67 20.78 46.06
CA VAL A 577 14.45 21.14 45.35
C VAL A 577 14.43 22.66 45.17
N SER A 578 14.68 23.14 43.96
CA SER A 578 14.62 24.56 43.63
C SER A 578 13.23 24.96 43.14
N VAL A 579 12.72 26.07 43.65
CA VAL A 579 11.42 26.67 43.28
C VAL A 579 11.55 28.07 42.69
N GLY A 580 12.77 28.56 42.45
CA GLY A 580 13.02 29.95 42.02
C GLY A 580 14.50 30.23 41.77
N ASN A 581 14.90 31.49 41.88
CA ASN A 581 16.28 31.95 41.86
C ASN A 581 16.45 33.14 42.83
N ALA A 582 17.68 33.60 43.06
CA ALA A 582 17.94 34.74 43.95
C ALA A 582 17.34 36.05 43.39
N GLY A 583 16.41 36.66 44.14
CA GLY A 583 15.58 37.79 43.71
C GLY A 583 14.36 37.40 42.85
N GLY A 584 14.14 36.10 42.64
CA GLY A 584 13.01 35.51 41.93
C GLY A 584 12.44 34.30 42.68
N GLU A 585 12.41 34.40 44.01
CA GLU A 585 11.89 33.39 44.92
C GLU A 585 10.37 33.20 44.76
N ARG A 586 9.85 32.05 45.20
CA ARG A 586 8.42 31.73 45.16
C ARG A 586 7.90 31.30 46.52
N THR A 587 6.68 31.71 46.84
CA THR A 587 5.99 31.30 48.06
C THR A 587 5.50 29.85 47.94
N VAL A 588 5.96 28.99 48.84
CA VAL A 588 5.38 27.65 49.01
C VAL A 588 4.18 27.79 49.96
N THR A 589 2.97 27.69 49.41
CA THR A 589 1.71 27.89 50.13
C THR A 589 1.05 26.55 50.49
N HIS A 590 0.05 26.58 51.38
CA HIS A 590 -0.68 25.39 51.84
C HIS A 590 0.17 24.31 52.53
N VAL A 591 1.35 24.68 53.02
CA VAL A 591 2.20 23.85 53.88
C VAL A 591 1.47 23.63 55.22
N ALA A 592 1.11 22.38 55.51
CA ALA A 592 0.55 21.99 56.81
C ALA A 592 1.58 22.21 57.95
N ALA A 593 1.13 22.24 59.20
CA ALA A 593 2.05 22.41 60.32
C ALA A 593 2.94 21.15 60.48
N GLY A 594 4.24 21.29 60.27
CA GLY A 594 5.22 20.20 60.43
C GLY A 594 5.42 19.80 61.90
N GLN A 595 5.93 18.60 62.15
CA GLN A 595 6.21 18.15 63.52
C GLN A 595 7.33 18.98 64.15
N ILE A 596 7.13 19.46 65.38
CA ILE A 596 8.14 20.21 66.14
C ILE A 596 8.85 19.24 67.10
N SER A 597 9.98 18.69 66.67
CA SER A 597 10.85 17.83 67.49
C SER A 597 12.31 17.90 67.03
N GLN A 598 13.25 17.46 67.87
CA GLN A 598 14.69 17.48 67.55
C GLN A 598 15.05 16.65 66.30
N ASN A 599 14.22 15.65 65.95
CA ASN A 599 14.46 14.72 64.85
C ASN A 599 13.60 15.04 63.60
N SER A 600 12.85 16.14 63.61
CA SER A 600 11.94 16.49 62.51
C SER A 600 12.67 17.01 61.27
N THR A 601 12.24 16.56 60.10
CA THR A 601 12.64 17.11 58.79
C THR A 601 11.44 17.70 58.03
N ASP A 602 10.34 17.96 58.73
CA ASP A 602 9.14 18.56 58.14
C ASP A 602 9.35 20.06 57.89
N ALA A 603 8.76 20.60 56.82
CA ALA A 603 8.74 22.04 56.59
C ALA A 603 7.87 22.76 57.64
N VAL A 604 8.41 23.80 58.26
CA VAL A 604 7.64 24.68 59.17
C VAL A 604 6.86 25.73 58.37
N ASN A 605 5.64 26.03 58.79
CA ASN A 605 4.81 27.06 58.17
C ASN A 605 4.75 28.35 59.01
N GLY A 606 4.14 29.39 58.44
CA GLY A 606 4.08 30.72 59.06
C GLY A 606 3.34 30.76 60.41
N SER A 607 2.36 29.90 60.68
CA SER A 607 1.63 29.92 61.97
C SER A 607 2.46 29.30 63.11
N GLN A 608 3.35 28.35 62.81
CA GLN A 608 4.28 27.78 63.79
C GLN A 608 5.35 28.79 64.20
N LEU A 609 5.92 29.51 63.24
CA LEU A 609 6.87 30.60 63.51
C LEU A 609 6.18 31.75 64.26
N TRP A 610 4.96 32.14 63.84
CA TRP A 610 4.17 33.16 64.54
C TRP A 610 3.91 32.77 66.00
N SER A 611 3.52 31.51 66.27
CA SER A 611 3.27 31.02 67.64
C SER A 611 4.54 31.02 68.51
N THR A 612 5.71 30.92 67.88
CA THR A 612 7.02 31.03 68.56
C THR A 612 7.32 32.50 68.91
N ASN A 613 7.04 33.42 67.99
CA ASN A 613 7.26 34.85 68.17
C ASN A 613 6.29 35.48 69.20
N ASP A 614 5.01 35.09 69.18
CA ASP A 614 3.99 35.51 70.16
C ASP A 614 4.40 35.12 71.59
N ASN A 615 4.88 33.88 71.77
CA ASN A 615 5.42 33.43 73.05
C ASN A 615 6.70 34.18 73.47
N LEU A 616 7.56 34.58 72.52
CA LEU A 616 8.76 35.37 72.82
C LEU A 616 8.41 36.80 73.27
N GLU A 617 7.43 37.44 72.64
CA GLU A 617 6.95 38.77 73.03
C GLU A 617 6.31 38.75 74.44
N ARG A 618 5.57 37.69 74.76
CA ARG A 618 5.10 37.45 76.14
C ARG A 618 6.26 37.33 77.13
N VAL A 619 7.26 36.52 76.83
CA VAL A 619 8.45 36.36 77.70
C VAL A 619 9.20 37.68 77.89
N LYS A 620 9.31 38.51 76.83
CA LYS A 620 9.85 39.87 76.95
C LYS A 620 8.98 40.74 77.87
N THR A 621 7.66 40.73 77.69
CA THR A 621 6.72 41.52 78.51
C THR A 621 6.81 41.14 79.99
N GLU A 622 6.90 39.83 80.29
CA GLU A 622 7.10 39.32 81.65
C GLU A 622 8.47 39.72 82.23
N ALA A 623 9.55 39.67 81.43
CA ALA A 623 10.88 40.11 81.86
C ALA A 623 10.92 41.62 82.14
N ASP A 624 10.46 42.46 81.21
CA ASP A 624 10.40 43.92 81.35
C ASP A 624 9.56 44.31 82.58
N GLY A 625 8.42 43.64 82.81
CA GLY A 625 7.57 43.85 83.99
C GLY A 625 8.26 43.49 85.31
N ASN A 626 9.01 42.38 85.35
CA ASN A 626 9.80 42.00 86.51
C ASN A 626 10.94 42.99 86.81
N LEU A 627 11.60 43.54 85.79
CA LEU A 627 12.62 44.58 85.97
C LEU A 627 12.00 45.92 86.39
N ALA A 628 10.85 46.31 85.82
CA ALA A 628 10.11 47.48 86.25
C ALA A 628 9.67 47.38 87.74
N ALA A 629 9.35 46.16 88.21
CA ALA A 629 9.02 45.90 89.62
C ALA A 629 10.22 46.04 90.58
N LEU A 630 11.47 45.93 90.11
CA LEU A 630 12.64 46.32 90.89
C LEU A 630 12.77 47.84 91.04
N GLY A 631 12.23 48.61 90.09
CA GLY A 631 12.36 50.07 90.08
C GLY A 631 13.81 50.53 89.86
N GLY A 632 14.15 51.72 90.36
CA GLY A 632 15.53 52.25 90.33
C GLY A 632 16.15 52.45 88.94
N GLY A 633 15.40 52.30 87.85
CA GLY A 633 15.93 52.31 86.49
C GLY A 633 16.50 50.97 86.01
N ALA A 634 16.19 49.85 86.68
CA ALA A 634 16.54 48.52 86.19
C ALA A 634 15.98 48.28 84.77
N ALA A 635 16.83 47.80 83.87
CA ALA A 635 16.46 47.54 82.48
C ALA A 635 17.31 46.42 81.88
N TYR A 636 16.81 45.76 80.84
CA TYR A 636 17.57 44.79 80.06
C TYR A 636 17.39 45.12 78.57
N ASP A 637 18.46 45.56 77.92
CA ASP A 637 18.46 45.75 76.48
C ASP A 637 18.81 44.43 75.79
N ILE A 638 17.77 43.80 75.24
CA ILE A 638 17.86 42.55 74.47
C ILE A 638 18.67 42.70 73.17
N ASN A 639 18.81 43.92 72.63
CA ASN A 639 19.54 44.18 71.39
C ASN A 639 21.06 44.20 71.62
N THR A 640 21.51 44.70 72.77
CA THR A 640 22.92 44.69 73.17
C THR A 640 23.28 43.55 74.12
N ASN A 641 22.29 42.80 74.62
CA ASN A 641 22.44 41.78 75.67
C ASN A 641 23.06 42.36 76.96
N VAL A 642 22.61 43.56 77.37
CA VAL A 642 23.12 44.29 78.55
C VAL A 642 22.03 44.44 79.60
N TYR A 643 22.35 44.05 80.83
CA TYR A 643 21.54 44.34 82.02
C TYR A 643 22.03 45.61 82.71
N THR A 644 21.13 46.58 82.87
CA THR A 644 21.30 47.77 83.70
C THR A 644 20.73 47.45 85.08
N ALA A 645 21.59 47.42 86.10
CA ALA A 645 21.15 47.25 87.48
C ALA A 645 20.28 48.42 87.95
N PRO A 646 19.34 48.20 88.89
CA PRO A 646 18.64 49.31 89.55
C PRO A 646 19.63 50.23 90.27
N THR A 647 19.22 51.45 90.53
CA THR A 647 19.93 52.41 91.39
C THR A 647 18.96 52.91 92.46
N TYR A 648 19.23 52.55 93.71
CA TYR A 648 18.46 53.01 94.86
C TYR A 648 19.21 54.12 95.56
N ASN A 649 18.59 55.31 95.63
CA ASN A 649 19.09 56.41 96.45
C ASN A 649 18.65 56.15 97.90
N VAL A 650 19.60 55.88 98.77
CA VAL A 650 19.39 55.65 100.21
C VAL A 650 20.21 56.67 101.00
N THR A 651 19.80 56.96 102.24
CA THR A 651 20.59 57.80 103.16
C THR A 651 21.12 56.92 104.27
N ASP A 652 22.42 56.98 104.54
CA ASP A 652 23.08 56.19 105.58
C ASP A 652 22.76 56.70 107.01
N SER A 653 23.20 55.96 108.01
CA SER A 653 23.01 56.33 109.42
C SER A 653 23.81 57.56 109.89
N ALA A 654 24.63 58.18 109.03
CA ALA A 654 25.28 59.47 109.26
C ALA A 654 24.56 60.64 108.57
N GLY A 655 23.55 60.38 107.74
CA GLY A 655 22.84 61.40 106.94
C GLY A 655 23.42 61.59 105.53
N THR A 656 24.35 60.75 105.10
CA THR A 656 24.99 60.83 103.78
C THR A 656 24.11 60.15 102.72
N PRO A 657 23.80 60.81 101.60
CA PRO A 657 23.21 60.15 100.44
C PRO A 657 24.19 59.15 99.81
N ALA A 658 23.72 57.94 99.54
CA ALA A 658 24.46 56.88 98.88
C ALA A 658 23.62 56.24 97.77
N GLN A 659 24.28 55.68 96.76
CA GLN A 659 23.66 54.88 95.71
C GLN A 659 24.09 53.43 95.86
N VAL A 660 23.12 52.53 95.77
CA VAL A 660 23.33 51.08 95.84
C VAL A 660 22.53 50.38 94.75
N HIS A 661 23.00 49.20 94.31
CA HIS A 661 22.56 48.60 93.04
C HIS A 661 21.81 47.27 93.20
N THR A 662 21.54 46.86 94.45
CA THR A 662 20.68 45.73 94.77
C THR A 662 19.65 46.09 95.84
N VAL A 663 18.53 45.37 95.85
CA VAL A 663 17.49 45.51 96.89
C VAL A 663 18.04 45.15 98.28
N GLY A 664 18.98 44.20 98.36
CA GLY A 664 19.65 43.81 99.60
C GLY A 664 20.43 44.97 100.22
N GLU A 665 21.34 45.57 99.47
CA GLU A 665 22.12 46.74 99.94
C GLU A 665 21.22 47.92 100.32
N ALA A 666 20.11 48.14 99.59
CA ALA A 666 19.15 49.19 99.91
C ALA A 666 18.43 48.95 101.24
N ILE A 667 18.01 47.70 101.50
CA ILE A 667 17.42 47.28 102.77
C ILE A 667 18.45 47.38 103.90
N ASP A 668 19.68 46.90 103.69
CA ASP A 668 20.74 46.92 104.70
C ASP A 668 21.14 48.37 105.07
N ALA A 669 21.22 49.28 104.10
CA ALA A 669 21.46 50.70 104.34
C ALA A 669 20.34 51.34 105.18
N LEU A 670 19.07 51.10 104.83
CA LEU A 670 17.92 51.58 105.59
C LEU A 670 17.85 50.95 107.00
N ALA A 671 18.23 49.67 107.13
CA ALA A 671 18.24 48.92 108.39
C ALA A 671 19.29 49.40 109.40
N GLN A 672 20.28 50.20 108.98
CA GLN A 672 21.18 50.91 109.90
C GLN A 672 20.39 51.85 110.82
N GLY A 673 19.34 52.50 110.29
CA GLY A 673 18.48 53.42 111.02
C GLY A 673 19.00 54.86 111.09
N TRP A 674 18.27 55.67 111.86
CA TRP A 674 18.46 57.12 111.97
C TRP A 674 18.99 57.48 113.36
N LYS A 675 19.75 58.57 113.48
CA LYS A 675 20.31 58.99 114.77
C LYS A 675 19.37 59.91 115.54
N LEU A 676 19.21 59.63 116.82
CA LEU A 676 18.67 60.55 117.81
C LEU A 676 19.82 61.07 118.68
N LYS A 677 19.81 62.36 119.02
CA LYS A 677 20.90 63.01 119.74
C LYS A 677 20.39 63.76 120.96
N ASP A 678 21.02 63.48 122.09
CA ASP A 678 20.84 64.17 123.37
C ASP A 678 22.14 64.90 123.75
N GLY A 679 22.01 66.04 124.44
CA GLY A 679 23.14 66.83 124.93
C GLY A 679 23.91 66.19 126.08
N ALA A 680 23.29 65.26 126.84
CA ALA A 680 23.92 64.57 127.96
C ALA A 680 24.53 63.20 127.61
N SER A 681 23.84 62.38 126.81
CA SER A 681 24.21 60.99 126.49
C SER A 681 24.73 60.74 125.05
N GLY A 682 24.75 61.79 124.23
CA GLY A 682 25.33 61.80 122.87
C GLY A 682 24.38 61.32 121.77
N GLU A 683 24.94 60.86 120.65
CA GLU A 683 24.17 60.21 119.58
C GLU A 683 23.88 58.74 119.92
N LYS A 684 22.67 58.28 119.56
CA LYS A 684 22.26 56.86 119.53
C LYS A 684 21.53 56.56 118.22
N THR A 685 21.82 55.41 117.62
CA THR A 685 21.16 54.99 116.38
C THR A 685 19.87 54.23 116.69
N VAL A 686 18.75 54.75 116.18
CA VAL A 686 17.40 54.17 116.24
C VAL A 686 17.18 53.34 114.98
N LYS A 687 17.19 52.02 115.10
CA LYS A 687 16.90 51.11 113.97
C LYS A 687 15.43 51.23 113.54
N PRO A 688 15.08 50.99 112.25
CA PRO A 688 13.69 50.99 111.81
C PRO A 688 12.84 50.02 112.65
N GLY A 689 11.62 50.43 113.00
CA GLY A 689 10.72 49.65 113.86
C GLY A 689 11.03 49.68 115.36
N SER A 690 12.08 50.37 115.81
CA SER A 690 12.35 50.56 117.25
C SER A 690 11.35 51.53 117.89
N GLU A 691 10.79 51.19 119.05
CA GLU A 691 9.97 52.10 119.85
C GLU A 691 10.87 53.17 120.52
N VAL A 692 10.67 54.45 120.16
CA VAL A 692 11.34 55.58 120.83
C VAL A 692 10.48 56.07 121.97
N LYS A 693 10.70 55.53 123.16
CA LYS A 693 9.93 55.85 124.37
C LYS A 693 10.64 56.92 125.21
N VAL A 694 9.95 58.02 125.47
CA VAL A 694 10.40 59.06 126.42
C VAL A 694 10.03 58.60 127.84
N THR A 695 11.02 58.46 128.71
CA THR A 695 10.84 58.02 130.10
C THR A 695 11.82 58.71 131.04
N GLY A 696 11.38 59.08 132.24
CA GLY A 696 12.27 59.49 133.34
C GLY A 696 11.91 60.81 134.01
N ASP A 697 10.93 61.56 133.51
CA ASP A 697 10.52 62.84 134.08
C ASP A 697 8.99 62.92 134.24
N ASN A 698 8.52 63.41 135.39
CA ASN A 698 7.11 63.70 135.69
C ASN A 698 6.71 65.13 135.25
N TYR A 699 7.69 65.95 134.85
CA TYR A 699 7.55 67.34 134.47
C TYR A 699 7.67 67.57 132.96
N ILE A 700 7.70 66.51 132.14
CA ILE A 700 7.72 66.59 130.67
C ILE A 700 6.56 65.78 130.09
N GLN A 701 5.67 66.45 129.35
CA GLN A 701 4.67 65.80 128.50
C GLN A 701 5.23 65.61 127.09
N ALA A 702 5.04 64.42 126.54
CA ALA A 702 5.44 64.06 125.18
C ALA A 702 4.20 63.80 124.31
N ALA A 703 4.12 64.47 123.17
CA ALA A 703 3.04 64.31 122.19
C ALA A 703 3.62 63.90 120.83
N VAL A 704 3.24 62.73 120.33
CA VAL A 704 3.62 62.25 119.00
C VAL A 704 2.53 62.61 118.00
N SER A 705 2.94 63.14 116.85
CA SER A 705 2.06 63.53 115.75
C SER A 705 2.65 63.09 114.40
N GLY A 706 1.91 63.26 113.30
CA GLY A 706 2.43 63.08 111.95
C GLY A 706 3.57 64.04 111.56
N ALA A 707 3.79 65.10 112.35
CA ALA A 707 4.92 66.03 112.20
C ALA A 707 6.13 65.68 113.10
N GLY A 708 6.06 64.58 113.87
CA GLY A 708 7.12 64.11 114.76
C GLY A 708 6.76 64.18 116.25
N LEU A 709 7.79 64.05 117.10
CA LEU A 709 7.71 64.10 118.55
C LEU A 709 7.84 65.55 119.05
N ALA A 710 6.79 66.07 119.68
CA ALA A 710 6.82 67.32 120.43
C ALA A 710 7.02 67.03 121.94
N LEU A 711 7.83 67.84 122.60
CA LEU A 711 8.06 67.80 124.04
C LEU A 711 7.64 69.15 124.65
N SER A 712 6.90 69.10 125.76
CA SER A 712 6.44 70.27 126.52
C SER A 712 6.58 70.03 128.02
N MET A 713 6.53 71.08 128.83
CA MET A 713 6.70 71.00 130.28
C MET A 713 5.35 70.83 130.99
N ASP A 714 5.22 69.84 131.88
CA ASP A 714 4.05 69.64 132.73
C ASP A 714 4.04 70.67 133.87
N THR A 715 3.45 71.83 133.59
CA THR A 715 3.34 72.92 134.56
C THR A 715 2.42 72.60 135.73
N ALA A 716 1.55 71.59 135.64
CA ALA A 716 0.67 71.19 136.74
C ALA A 716 1.43 70.37 137.80
N ASN A 717 2.19 69.36 137.38
CA ASN A 717 3.07 68.60 138.26
C ASN A 717 4.18 69.49 138.85
N LEU A 718 4.78 70.36 138.04
CA LEU A 718 5.87 71.24 138.48
C LEU A 718 5.41 72.21 139.58
N ASN A 719 4.26 72.88 139.39
CA ASN A 719 3.70 73.76 140.41
C ASN A 719 3.31 73.00 141.69
N THR A 720 2.77 71.78 141.56
CA THR A 720 2.40 70.95 142.71
C THR A 720 3.60 70.56 143.58
N ALA A 721 4.78 70.33 142.96
CA ALA A 721 6.03 70.08 143.67
C ALA A 721 6.57 71.34 144.38
N ILE A 722 6.45 72.51 143.75
CA ILE A 722 6.91 73.80 144.30
C ILE A 722 6.09 74.23 145.52
N THR A 723 4.76 74.03 145.51
CA THR A 723 3.87 74.56 146.57
C THR A 723 3.94 73.81 147.91
N ASN A 724 4.44 72.56 147.93
CA ASN A 724 4.33 71.67 149.10
C ASN A 724 5.63 71.45 149.90
N ASN A 725 6.72 72.16 149.60
CA ASN A 725 8.02 71.95 150.24
C ASN A 725 8.48 73.18 151.06
N PRO A 726 8.66 73.07 152.39
CA PRO A 726 9.00 74.21 153.26
C PRO A 726 10.44 74.72 153.11
N THR A 727 11.28 74.12 152.26
CA THR A 727 12.64 74.61 151.94
C THR A 727 12.91 74.64 150.44
N VAL A 728 12.76 75.81 149.83
CA VAL A 728 13.28 76.12 148.49
C VAL A 728 14.65 76.80 148.66
N GLN A 729 15.74 76.09 148.34
CA GLN A 729 17.08 76.69 148.26
C GLN A 729 17.41 77.10 146.82
N ASN A 730 18.22 78.15 146.67
CA ASN A 730 18.61 78.79 145.40
C ASN A 730 17.47 79.44 144.58
N LEU A 731 16.93 80.55 145.09
CA LEU A 731 16.31 81.59 144.28
C LEU A 731 17.33 82.71 144.01
N ALA A 732 18.00 82.66 142.86
CA ALA A 732 19.07 83.58 142.49
C ALA A 732 18.56 84.80 141.69
N GLY A 733 17.92 85.76 142.39
CA GLY A 733 17.74 87.14 141.92
C GLY A 733 16.39 87.49 141.26
N GLY A 734 15.85 88.66 141.65
CA GLY A 734 14.73 89.31 140.97
C GLY A 734 13.40 89.28 141.75
N PHE A 735 13.05 90.41 142.37
CA PHE A 735 11.72 90.70 142.90
C PHE A 735 11.47 92.21 142.83
N THR A 736 10.22 92.66 142.85
CA THR A 736 9.90 94.10 142.94
C THR A 736 8.71 94.33 143.89
N VAL A 737 8.77 95.41 144.66
CA VAL A 737 7.88 95.71 145.79
C VAL A 737 7.45 97.18 145.70
N SER A 738 6.27 97.52 146.22
CA SER A 738 5.72 98.89 146.20
C SER A 738 5.57 99.47 147.60
N ASN A 739 5.80 100.78 147.74
CA ASN A 739 5.82 101.51 149.01
C ASN A 739 4.49 102.27 149.30
N GLU A 740 4.46 102.95 150.44
CA GLU A 740 3.27 103.52 151.10
C GLU A 740 2.59 104.71 150.37
N ALA A 741 3.03 105.07 149.16
CA ALA A 741 2.45 106.16 148.36
C ALA A 741 1.75 105.69 147.07
N GLY A 742 1.73 104.39 146.77
CA GLY A 742 0.90 103.81 145.70
C GLY A 742 1.41 103.96 144.25
N THR A 743 2.45 104.76 143.99
CA THR A 743 3.10 104.81 142.67
C THR A 743 3.91 103.53 142.43
N LYS A 744 3.57 102.79 141.37
CA LYS A 744 4.26 101.55 140.96
C LYS A 744 4.80 101.69 139.53
N GLN A 745 6.06 101.35 139.31
CA GLN A 745 6.68 100.94 138.04
C GLN A 745 8.16 100.56 138.30
N ASP A 746 8.81 99.66 137.54
CA ASP A 746 8.26 98.44 136.94
C ASP A 746 9.38 97.44 136.58
N ILE A 747 9.00 96.15 136.53
CA ILE A 747 9.28 95.12 135.50
C ILE A 747 10.63 95.28 134.73
N THR A 748 11.61 94.37 134.90
CA THR A 748 11.77 93.04 134.25
C THR A 748 11.87 93.14 132.70
N LEU A 749 12.77 92.43 132.01
CA LEU A 749 12.50 91.13 131.35
C LEU A 749 13.73 90.72 130.52
N GLY A 750 13.80 89.44 130.16
CA GLY A 750 14.82 88.80 129.32
C GLY A 750 14.53 87.31 129.20
#